data_AF-A0A5E8VFK2-F1
#
_entry.id   AF-A0A5E8VFK2-F1
#
_cell.length_a   1.000
_cell.length_b   1.000
_cell.length_c   1.000
_cell.angle_alpha   90.00
_cell.angle_beta   90.00
_cell.angle_gamma   90.00
#
_symmetry.space_group_name_H-M   'P 1'
#
loop_
_entity.id
_entity.type
_entity.pdbx_description
1 polymer ?
#
loop_
_entity_poly.entity_id
_entity_poly.type
_entity_poly.pdbx_seq_one_letter_code
_entity_poly.pdbx_strand_id
1 'polypeptide(L)'
;MSQGARSPSQGVKRGRTAMASLAALRLSLATLAWTVTTQAQAQSWNGATPDWFTAGNWTPGGVPTNATNATIDTSSPNAAVISSGNAQAQTVIIGLSATGGLTIQNGATLSDSVGALGRFLGATGTATVDGAGSSWSNSADLSVGYSGAGTLTIRNGGAVGNQSGHVGRGAGATGTATVDGAGSTWTNQIALYVGNSGTGTLTIQNGGTVSNGADAFIGVNSGATGSVTVDGAGSTWTDTGNLYVGQTGTGVLTIRNGGAVSNGADGHIGANSGATGTVTVTGAGSSWTNFGTVSIGEAGNGTLTIASGGAVSNTTATIGANAGATGTATVTGTGSSWTNSGSLSVGQDGTGTLTIAGGGAVSNTVGAIAANAGSTGSVTVTGAGSSWTNSSNFYVGQNGTGTLTIADGGAVSSLIGIIGGALGTTGTVTVTGAGSSWTTSSYIDVGLNGTGALTVANGAVVSASSVTLGNLAFSVGTLNIGAASGQTAVAPGTLNTPLVRFRTGTGYIVFNHTTSNYTFAPVISGSSGTVAVEAGTTIFTAASNYTGATTVNGGTLAVNGSIVSSSTVNSGGTLSGSGTVGSVTVNSGGSLAPGFSGAGSVLTISGSLAMQSGALYLVQLGSVTASRADVSGTATLTGAGVQVRLAPGSTVAKQSTILHAAGGLGGTTFAGASATNFVASLSYTPTDVLLNLSAALGAGTGLNVNQQNVADVLNNAFNGGGALPANFADVFGLTGSNLRTALSQLSGEPATGAQQGAFQFTGQFLDLMLDPSAGGRNGAIGAGSQAIGFAPERAALPDDIALAYARATKTPPDKAQPAYGPRWSVWGSGFGGTGKTNGDAVIGSHDVTAQVAGGAAGLDYHLTRNAMVGFALAGGGTRWDLMQGLGGGRSDAFQSGVYAAVRSGPAYVAASLAAANHWMSTDRFAAFGDHLTASFNAQSYGGRIEGGYRFVTPLVAITPYAALQAQGFRTRAYSETDLTGGGFGLAYNARSATDTRGEVGARFDRAMLVAPGTALTLRGRLAFAHDWVSDPALSAVFQTLPTASFVVNGAAPAKDTALVSTGADLHLARGITLSAKFDGAFADRTQTYTGTGTLRYRW
;
A
#
# COMPACT_ATOMS: atom_id res chain seq x y z
N MET A 1 32.34 18.70 61.93
CA MET A 1 31.68 18.64 63.26
C MET A 1 30.93 17.31 63.30
N SER A 2 31.27 16.26 64.09
CA SER A 2 31.45 16.11 65.56
C SER A 2 30.10 16.05 66.32
N GLN A 3 29.70 15.03 67.12
CA GLN A 3 30.27 13.74 67.62
C GLN A 3 29.10 12.71 67.86
N GLY A 4 29.24 11.41 68.18
CA GLY A 4 30.43 10.52 68.25
C GLY A 4 30.45 9.41 69.34
N ALA A 5 29.36 8.66 69.64
CA ALA A 5 29.31 7.61 70.68
C ALA A 5 28.25 6.52 70.38
N ARG A 6 28.35 5.24 70.79
CA ARG A 6 29.42 4.43 71.44
C ARG A 6 29.16 2.92 71.16
N SER A 7 30.19 2.07 71.22
CA SER A 7 30.08 0.59 71.30
C SER A 7 30.64 0.12 72.66
N PRO A 8 30.21 -1.03 73.22
CA PRO A 8 30.91 -2.33 73.04
C PRO A 8 29.96 -3.56 73.09
N SER A 9 30.35 -4.85 73.07
CA SER A 9 31.39 -5.67 72.36
C SER A 9 31.16 -7.16 72.76
N GLN A 10 32.03 -8.10 72.33
CA GLN A 10 32.06 -9.55 72.69
C GLN A 10 30.94 -10.44 72.08
N GLY A 11 31.14 -11.76 71.87
CA GLY A 11 32.38 -12.54 72.09
C GLY A 11 32.27 -14.03 71.70
N VAL A 12 32.81 -14.37 70.53
CA VAL A 12 32.95 -15.71 69.90
C VAL A 12 33.45 -16.85 70.83
N LYS A 13 32.90 -18.09 70.72
CA LYS A 13 33.67 -19.36 70.54
C LYS A 13 32.89 -20.67 70.31
N ARG A 14 33.62 -21.69 69.83
CA ARG A 14 33.22 -23.09 69.54
C ARG A 14 33.75 -24.07 70.62
N GLY A 15 33.08 -25.22 70.79
CA GLY A 15 33.57 -26.42 71.51
C GLY A 15 32.36 -27.28 71.93
N ARG A 16 32.12 -28.56 71.57
CA ARG A 16 32.89 -29.79 71.27
C ARG A 16 33.03 -30.75 72.48
N THR A 17 32.34 -31.90 72.36
CA THR A 17 32.58 -33.25 72.96
C THR A 17 32.32 -33.60 74.44
N ALA A 18 31.79 -34.84 74.62
CA ALA A 18 31.82 -35.74 75.79
C ALA A 18 30.96 -35.40 77.04
N MET A 19 30.69 -36.32 77.99
CA MET A 19 30.23 -37.75 78.01
C MET A 19 30.08 -38.19 79.51
N ALA A 20 29.22 -39.17 79.85
CA ALA A 20 29.09 -39.81 81.20
C ALA A 20 28.63 -38.88 82.37
N SER A 21 28.28 -39.30 83.61
CA SER A 21 27.52 -40.45 84.21
C SER A 21 27.35 -40.18 85.74
N LEU A 22 26.65 -40.90 86.65
CA LEU A 22 25.81 -42.12 86.66
C LEU A 22 24.92 -42.14 87.95
N ALA A 23 23.77 -42.84 87.94
CA ALA A 23 22.99 -43.34 89.11
C ALA A 23 22.35 -42.27 90.07
N ALA A 24 21.42 -42.58 91.00
CA ALA A 24 20.76 -43.83 91.42
C ALA A 24 19.28 -43.53 91.83
N LEU A 25 18.25 -44.26 91.36
CA LEU A 25 17.69 -45.52 91.90
C LEU A 25 16.90 -45.41 93.22
N ARG A 26 15.59 -45.72 93.16
CA ARG A 26 14.88 -46.68 94.06
C ARG A 26 13.64 -47.26 93.35
N LEU A 27 13.18 -48.41 93.83
CA LEU A 27 12.28 -49.33 93.13
C LEU A 27 11.01 -49.60 93.98
N SER A 28 9.87 -49.82 93.33
CA SER A 28 8.73 -50.54 93.90
C SER A 28 8.16 -51.51 92.85
N LEU A 29 7.72 -52.68 93.30
CA LEU A 29 7.25 -53.77 92.43
C LEU A 29 5.74 -53.66 92.17
N ALA A 30 5.34 -53.75 90.92
CA ALA A 30 4.02 -54.15 90.47
C ALA A 30 4.18 -55.22 89.38
N THR A 31 3.26 -56.21 89.32
CA THR A 31 3.49 -57.46 88.60
C THR A 31 3.39 -57.34 87.08
N LEU A 32 4.21 -58.16 86.42
CA LEU A 32 4.37 -58.20 84.97
C LEU A 32 3.17 -58.90 84.30
N ALA A 33 2.56 -58.25 83.31
CA ALA A 33 1.65 -58.88 82.34
C ALA A 33 2.02 -58.42 80.92
N TRP A 34 3.19 -58.84 80.45
CA TRP A 34 3.59 -58.60 79.05
C TRP A 34 2.80 -59.54 78.14
N THR A 35 1.81 -59.00 77.44
CA THR A 35 1.26 -59.66 76.25
C THR A 35 2.34 -59.73 75.18
N VAL A 36 3.03 -60.85 75.10
CA VAL A 36 3.94 -61.15 73.98
C VAL A 36 3.09 -61.22 72.72
N THR A 37 3.16 -60.19 71.88
CA THR A 37 2.53 -60.20 70.56
C THR A 37 3.17 -61.32 69.75
N THR A 38 2.39 -62.38 69.47
CA THR A 38 2.86 -63.51 68.68
C THR A 38 3.27 -63.02 67.29
N GLN A 39 4.54 -63.23 66.90
CA GLN A 39 4.98 -62.92 65.55
C GLN A 39 4.18 -63.76 64.55
N ALA A 40 3.67 -63.12 63.50
CA ALA A 40 2.95 -63.79 62.44
C ALA A 40 3.86 -64.81 61.73
N GLN A 41 3.37 -66.03 61.55
CA GLN A 41 4.13 -67.11 60.90
C GLN A 41 4.39 -66.74 59.43
N ALA A 42 5.65 -66.73 59.03
CA ALA A 42 6.01 -66.51 57.63
C ALA A 42 5.80 -67.80 56.81
N GLN A 43 5.28 -67.65 55.59
CA GLN A 43 5.06 -68.74 54.65
C GLN A 43 5.50 -68.33 53.24
N SER A 44 6.33 -69.16 52.61
CA SER A 44 6.90 -68.92 51.28
C SER A 44 6.25 -69.81 50.21
N TRP A 45 5.89 -69.21 49.08
CA TRP A 45 5.38 -69.90 47.90
C TRP A 45 6.45 -70.78 47.24
N ASN A 46 6.11 -72.04 46.94
CA ASN A 46 6.95 -72.98 46.21
C ASN A 46 6.43 -73.32 44.80
N GLY A 47 5.20 -72.91 44.46
CA GLY A 47 4.64 -73.01 43.12
C GLY A 47 4.35 -74.43 42.59
N ALA A 48 4.18 -75.44 43.45
CA ALA A 48 3.90 -76.81 43.00
C ALA A 48 2.62 -76.93 42.14
N THR A 49 1.58 -76.16 42.46
CA THR A 49 0.43 -75.84 41.57
C THR A 49 0.22 -74.31 41.56
N PRO A 50 -0.62 -73.73 40.68
CA PRO A 50 -0.88 -72.29 40.71
C PRO A 50 -1.86 -71.84 41.82
N ASP A 51 -2.63 -72.75 42.42
CA ASP A 51 -3.73 -72.38 43.34
C ASP A 51 -3.25 -71.90 44.72
N TRP A 52 -3.64 -70.69 45.12
CA TRP A 52 -3.35 -70.13 46.46
C TRP A 52 -3.82 -71.02 47.62
N PHE A 53 -4.97 -71.68 47.48
CA PHE A 53 -5.63 -72.42 48.57
C PHE A 53 -5.11 -73.86 48.73
N THR A 54 -4.22 -74.31 47.84
CA THR A 54 -3.51 -75.58 47.98
C THR A 54 -2.42 -75.42 49.03
N ALA A 55 -2.68 -75.90 50.26
CA ALA A 55 -1.80 -75.75 51.42
C ALA A 55 -0.36 -76.27 51.23
N GLY A 56 -0.13 -77.17 50.27
CA GLY A 56 1.19 -77.68 49.90
C GLY A 56 2.04 -76.73 49.04
N ASN A 57 1.44 -75.67 48.48
CA ASN A 57 2.17 -74.64 47.73
C ASN A 57 2.93 -73.65 48.65
N TRP A 58 2.76 -73.78 49.96
CA TRP A 58 3.34 -72.89 50.98
C TRP A 58 4.32 -73.64 51.86
N THR A 59 5.35 -72.94 52.34
CA THR A 59 6.42 -73.51 53.17
C THR A 59 6.72 -72.59 54.36
N PRO A 60 6.51 -72.99 55.63
CA PRO A 60 5.87 -74.24 56.06
C PRO A 60 4.42 -74.39 55.56
N GLY A 61 3.97 -75.64 55.42
CA GLY A 61 2.67 -75.99 54.83
C GLY A 61 1.46 -75.45 55.59
N GLY A 62 0.46 -74.99 54.84
CA GLY A 62 -0.75 -74.33 55.33
C GLY A 62 -1.18 -73.20 54.39
N VAL A 63 -2.47 -72.89 54.29
CA VAL A 63 -2.91 -71.70 53.52
C VAL A 63 -2.72 -70.45 54.37
N PRO A 64 -2.22 -69.33 53.82
CA PRO A 64 -2.14 -68.06 54.52
C PRO A 64 -3.49 -67.61 55.10
N THR A 65 -3.41 -66.97 56.25
CA THR A 65 -4.50 -66.33 57.00
C THR A 65 -4.05 -64.93 57.47
N ASN A 66 -4.99 -64.14 57.99
CA ASN A 66 -4.74 -62.81 58.56
C ASN A 66 -3.69 -62.74 59.70
N ALA A 67 -3.19 -63.89 60.21
CA ALA A 67 -2.12 -64.01 61.20
C ALA A 67 -0.78 -64.52 60.61
N THR A 68 -0.61 -64.51 59.28
CA THR A 68 0.57 -65.06 58.58
C THR A 68 1.12 -64.11 57.52
N ASN A 69 2.43 -64.15 57.27
CA ASN A 69 3.07 -63.33 56.23
C ASN A 69 3.33 -64.17 54.97
N ALA A 70 2.61 -63.87 53.88
CA ALA A 70 2.70 -64.57 52.62
C ALA A 70 3.81 -63.98 51.74
N THR A 71 4.79 -64.81 51.35
CA THR A 71 5.91 -64.40 50.49
C THR A 71 5.92 -65.21 49.20
N ILE A 72 5.81 -64.52 48.05
CA ILE A 72 5.90 -65.11 46.72
C ILE A 72 7.22 -64.66 46.10
N ASP A 73 8.23 -65.53 46.10
CA ASP A 73 9.58 -65.23 45.56
C ASP A 73 9.94 -66.09 44.32
N THR A 74 8.97 -66.84 43.78
CA THR A 74 9.09 -67.57 42.51
C THR A 74 7.80 -67.45 41.68
N SER A 75 7.94 -67.48 40.36
CA SER A 75 6.87 -67.73 39.39
C SER A 75 7.01 -69.08 38.67
N SER A 76 7.99 -69.90 39.07
CA SER A 76 8.33 -71.20 38.48
C SER A 76 8.27 -72.32 39.53
N PRO A 77 7.66 -73.49 39.23
CA PRO A 77 7.04 -73.85 37.96
C PRO A 77 5.67 -73.18 37.72
N ASN A 78 5.02 -72.65 38.77
CA ASN A 78 3.77 -71.89 38.66
C ASN A 78 3.82 -70.58 39.47
N ALA A 79 3.27 -69.51 38.89
CA ALA A 79 2.92 -68.29 39.62
C ALA A 79 1.66 -68.50 40.47
N ALA A 80 1.45 -67.67 41.50
CA ALA A 80 0.31 -67.77 42.38
C ALA A 80 -0.97 -67.23 41.72
N VAL A 81 -2.09 -67.93 41.90
CA VAL A 81 -3.40 -67.58 41.34
C VAL A 81 -4.47 -67.74 42.40
N ILE A 82 -5.27 -66.68 42.59
CA ILE A 82 -6.49 -66.66 43.39
C ILE A 82 -7.66 -66.59 42.39
N SER A 83 -8.33 -67.71 42.15
CA SER A 83 -9.39 -67.83 41.12
C SER A 83 -10.80 -68.11 41.67
N SER A 84 -10.94 -68.25 42.99
CA SER A 84 -12.22 -68.34 43.69
C SER A 84 -12.02 -68.09 45.19
N GLY A 85 -13.04 -67.61 45.90
CA GLY A 85 -12.99 -67.41 47.35
C GLY A 85 -12.21 -66.17 47.81
N ASN A 86 -11.91 -66.10 49.11
CA ASN A 86 -11.22 -64.97 49.76
C ASN A 86 -9.91 -65.43 50.40
N ALA A 87 -8.79 -65.03 49.82
CA ALA A 87 -7.44 -65.23 50.37
C ALA A 87 -7.15 -64.18 51.46
N GLN A 88 -6.39 -64.56 52.49
CA GLN A 88 -6.03 -63.64 53.57
C GLN A 88 -4.55 -63.74 53.96
N ALA A 89 -3.97 -62.61 54.36
CA ALA A 89 -2.64 -62.55 54.95
C ALA A 89 -2.56 -61.41 55.98
N GLN A 90 -1.49 -61.34 56.77
CA GLN A 90 -1.08 -60.11 57.46
C GLN A 90 -0.32 -59.19 56.49
N THR A 91 0.63 -59.74 55.75
CA THR A 91 1.46 -59.03 54.76
C THR A 91 1.55 -59.89 53.50
N VAL A 92 1.40 -59.30 52.33
CA VAL A 92 1.65 -59.97 51.04
C VAL A 92 2.88 -59.37 50.36
N ILE A 93 3.95 -60.16 50.25
CA ILE A 93 5.19 -59.76 49.58
C ILE A 93 5.36 -60.55 48.29
N ILE A 94 5.47 -59.86 47.17
CA ILE A 94 5.66 -60.43 45.82
C ILE A 94 7.01 -59.95 45.30
N GLY A 95 7.96 -60.85 45.09
CA GLY A 95 9.36 -60.49 44.92
C GLY A 95 9.92 -59.87 46.20
N LEU A 96 10.17 -60.70 47.22
CA LEU A 96 10.91 -60.30 48.41
C LEU A 96 12.38 -60.05 48.06
N SER A 97 13.02 -61.06 47.46
CA SER A 97 14.44 -61.07 47.08
C SER A 97 14.70 -61.56 45.65
N ALA A 98 13.70 -62.17 45.01
CA ALA A 98 13.76 -62.75 43.67
C ALA A 98 12.53 -62.31 42.83
N THR A 99 12.05 -63.15 41.91
CA THR A 99 10.94 -62.82 40.99
C THR A 99 9.66 -63.54 41.38
N GLY A 100 8.70 -62.79 41.93
CA GLY A 100 7.37 -63.30 42.29
C GLY A 100 6.27 -62.82 41.35
N GLY A 101 5.20 -63.62 41.21
CA GLY A 101 4.01 -63.26 40.42
C GLY A 101 2.70 -63.74 41.06
N LEU A 102 1.69 -62.88 41.05
CA LEU A 102 0.33 -63.14 41.57
C LEU A 102 -0.75 -62.69 40.57
N THR A 103 -1.80 -63.50 40.40
CA THR A 103 -3.03 -63.12 39.68
C THR A 103 -4.26 -63.35 40.55
N ILE A 104 -5.14 -62.35 40.64
CA ILE A 104 -6.45 -62.42 41.30
C ILE A 104 -7.51 -62.28 40.20
N GLN A 105 -8.37 -63.29 40.04
CA GLN A 105 -9.28 -63.38 38.89
C GLN A 105 -10.62 -64.04 39.22
N ASN A 106 -11.57 -63.96 38.26
CA ASN A 106 -12.88 -64.63 38.30
C ASN A 106 -13.77 -64.26 39.51
N GLY A 107 -13.69 -63.03 40.02
CA GLY A 107 -14.51 -62.57 41.14
C GLY A 107 -13.94 -62.95 42.52
N ALA A 108 -12.71 -63.43 42.59
CA ALA A 108 -12.04 -63.83 43.82
C ALA A 108 -11.34 -62.65 44.52
N THR A 109 -11.12 -62.74 45.82
CA THR A 109 -10.64 -61.61 46.64
C THR A 109 -9.38 -61.94 47.44
N LEU A 110 -8.57 -60.92 47.72
CA LEU A 110 -7.44 -60.96 48.66
C LEU A 110 -7.60 -59.84 49.69
N SER A 111 -7.40 -60.15 50.97
CA SER A 111 -7.42 -59.18 52.06
C SER A 111 -6.18 -59.32 52.95
N ASP A 112 -5.37 -58.28 53.05
CA ASP A 112 -4.22 -58.23 53.95
C ASP A 112 -3.98 -56.83 54.54
N SER A 113 -2.91 -56.64 55.32
CA SER A 113 -2.59 -55.33 55.89
C SER A 113 -1.63 -54.54 55.00
N VAL A 114 -0.56 -55.15 54.51
CA VAL A 114 0.52 -54.46 53.79
C VAL A 114 0.99 -55.26 52.58
N GLY A 115 0.69 -54.77 51.39
CA GLY A 115 1.16 -55.30 50.12
C GLY A 115 2.49 -54.67 49.68
N ALA A 116 3.44 -55.50 49.23
CA ALA A 116 4.71 -55.02 48.69
C ALA A 116 5.18 -55.84 47.47
N LEU A 117 5.36 -55.16 46.33
CA LEU A 117 5.94 -55.70 45.12
C LEU A 117 7.40 -55.21 45.01
N GLY A 118 8.36 -56.12 44.81
CA GLY A 118 9.79 -55.78 44.73
C GLY A 118 10.33 -55.19 46.03
N ARG A 119 10.32 -55.99 47.11
CA ARG A 119 10.62 -55.55 48.48
C ARG A 119 12.03 -55.03 48.67
N PHE A 120 13.03 -55.72 48.10
CA PHE A 120 14.45 -55.39 48.17
C PHE A 120 15.07 -55.13 46.80
N LEU A 121 16.25 -54.53 46.78
CA LEU A 121 17.02 -54.22 45.57
C LEU A 121 17.25 -55.49 44.73
N GLY A 122 16.95 -55.42 43.43
CA GLY A 122 17.06 -56.54 42.48
C GLY A 122 15.87 -57.49 42.45
N ALA A 123 14.98 -57.48 43.45
CA ALA A 123 13.74 -58.25 43.42
C ALA A 123 12.74 -57.70 42.40
N THR A 124 11.87 -58.56 41.86
CA THR A 124 10.81 -58.19 40.91
C THR A 124 9.47 -58.78 41.36
N GLY A 125 8.47 -57.93 41.61
CA GLY A 125 7.12 -58.37 41.95
C GLY A 125 6.09 -57.99 40.89
N THR A 126 5.28 -58.95 40.42
CA THR A 126 4.17 -58.67 39.50
C THR A 126 2.83 -59.09 40.10
N ALA A 127 1.82 -58.23 40.02
CA ALA A 127 0.46 -58.51 40.45
C ALA A 127 -0.55 -58.10 39.37
N THR A 128 -1.53 -58.97 39.10
CA THR A 128 -2.66 -58.67 38.21
C THR A 128 -3.98 -58.90 38.93
N VAL A 129 -4.90 -57.93 38.86
CA VAL A 129 -6.30 -58.06 39.33
C VAL A 129 -7.21 -57.94 38.11
N ASP A 130 -7.95 -59.01 37.80
CA ASP A 130 -8.55 -59.22 36.48
C ASP A 130 -10.02 -59.65 36.57
N GLY A 131 -10.92 -58.90 35.93
CA GLY A 131 -12.32 -59.26 35.80
C GLY A 131 -13.21 -58.71 36.92
N ALA A 132 -14.49 -58.51 36.59
CA ALA A 132 -15.48 -57.93 37.49
C ALA A 132 -15.58 -58.67 38.84
N GLY A 133 -15.47 -57.92 39.94
CA GLY A 133 -15.54 -58.43 41.31
C GLY A 133 -14.22 -58.98 41.86
N SER A 134 -13.22 -59.24 41.01
CA SER A 134 -11.88 -59.62 41.45
C SER A 134 -11.25 -58.46 42.22
N SER A 135 -10.73 -58.68 43.43
CA SER A 135 -10.21 -57.55 44.23
C SER A 135 -9.07 -57.85 45.19
N TRP A 136 -8.26 -56.83 45.47
CA TRP A 136 -7.20 -56.83 46.49
C TRP A 136 -7.40 -55.65 47.45
N SER A 137 -7.61 -55.93 48.73
CA SER A 137 -7.81 -54.93 49.77
C SER A 137 -6.70 -54.98 50.82
N ASN A 138 -6.00 -53.86 51.01
CA ASN A 138 -4.92 -53.68 51.99
C ASN A 138 -5.44 -52.75 53.10
N SER A 139 -5.32 -53.10 54.38
CA SER A 139 -5.73 -52.18 55.47
C SER A 139 -4.74 -51.05 55.76
N ALA A 140 -3.53 -51.11 55.21
CA ALA A 140 -2.48 -50.09 55.28
C ALA A 140 -1.86 -49.86 53.89
N ASP A 141 -0.55 -49.60 53.81
CA ASP A 141 0.15 -49.26 52.55
C ASP A 141 0.15 -50.40 51.50
N LEU A 142 0.00 -50.03 50.22
CA LEU A 142 0.39 -50.87 49.09
C LEU A 142 1.59 -50.25 48.37
N SER A 143 2.67 -51.02 48.18
CA SER A 143 3.93 -50.56 47.59
C SER A 143 4.30 -51.30 46.31
N VAL A 144 4.04 -50.67 45.16
CA VAL A 144 4.44 -51.12 43.82
C VAL A 144 5.88 -50.67 43.54
N GLY A 145 6.85 -51.56 43.75
CA GLY A 145 8.27 -51.25 43.67
C GLY A 145 8.76 -50.60 44.97
N TYR A 146 8.94 -51.40 46.03
CA TYR A 146 9.38 -50.90 47.33
C TYR A 146 10.87 -50.49 47.32
N SER A 147 11.74 -51.37 46.80
CA SER A 147 13.18 -51.09 46.59
C SER A 147 13.77 -51.85 45.39
N GLY A 148 13.04 -52.82 44.83
CA GLY A 148 13.30 -53.43 43.54
C GLY A 148 12.33 -52.92 42.47
N ALA A 149 12.00 -53.81 41.52
CA ALA A 149 10.99 -53.58 40.49
C ALA A 149 9.60 -54.09 40.95
N GLY A 150 8.54 -53.33 40.69
CA GLY A 150 7.16 -53.76 40.95
C GLY A 150 6.20 -53.35 39.84
N THR A 151 5.32 -54.26 39.43
CA THR A 151 4.30 -54.03 38.41
C THR A 151 2.92 -54.44 38.91
N LEU A 152 1.96 -53.52 38.92
CA LEU A 152 0.56 -53.75 39.25
C LEU A 152 -0.32 -53.47 38.01
N THR A 153 -1.15 -54.44 37.63
CA THR A 153 -2.14 -54.29 36.56
C THR A 153 -3.53 -54.56 37.09
N ILE A 154 -4.45 -53.62 36.91
CA ILE A 154 -5.85 -53.71 37.32
C ILE A 154 -6.69 -53.59 36.05
N ARG A 155 -7.46 -54.63 35.69
CA ARG A 155 -8.16 -54.65 34.40
C ARG A 155 -9.51 -55.36 34.41
N ASN A 156 -10.30 -55.11 33.37
CA ASN A 156 -11.58 -55.78 33.08
C ASN A 156 -12.62 -55.71 34.21
N GLY A 157 -12.59 -54.67 35.05
CA GLY A 157 -13.48 -54.54 36.22
C GLY A 157 -12.91 -55.04 37.55
N GLY A 158 -11.61 -55.34 37.61
CA GLY A 158 -10.90 -55.62 38.86
C GLY A 158 -10.74 -54.38 39.74
N ALA A 159 -10.63 -54.56 41.06
CA ALA A 159 -10.55 -53.46 42.03
C ALA A 159 -9.38 -53.62 43.02
N VAL A 160 -8.65 -52.54 43.30
CA VAL A 160 -7.63 -52.49 44.36
C VAL A 160 -7.97 -51.40 45.37
N GLY A 161 -7.87 -51.74 46.65
CA GLY A 161 -8.01 -50.83 47.78
C GLY A 161 -6.78 -50.86 48.68
N ASN A 162 -6.35 -49.70 49.17
CA ASN A 162 -5.31 -49.58 50.21
C ASN A 162 -5.48 -48.29 51.03
N GLN A 163 -4.74 -48.16 52.13
CA GLN A 163 -4.67 -46.90 52.87
C GLN A 163 -3.88 -45.85 52.08
N SER A 164 -2.62 -46.13 51.76
CA SER A 164 -1.74 -45.26 50.95
C SER A 164 -1.08 -46.05 49.81
N GLY A 165 -1.07 -45.49 48.60
CA GLY A 165 -0.46 -46.11 47.44
C GLY A 165 0.94 -45.55 47.19
N HIS A 166 1.93 -46.42 47.00
CA HIS A 166 3.29 -46.01 46.62
C HIS A 166 3.73 -46.72 45.34
N VAL A 167 4.12 -45.95 44.32
CA VAL A 167 4.71 -46.45 43.07
C VAL A 167 6.16 -45.94 43.00
N GLY A 168 7.16 -46.83 43.07
CA GLY A 168 8.58 -46.43 43.14
C GLY A 168 8.94 -45.81 44.49
N ARG A 169 8.80 -46.59 45.58
CA ARG A 169 8.89 -46.09 46.96
C ARG A 169 10.31 -45.68 47.36
N GLY A 170 11.27 -46.60 47.27
CA GLY A 170 12.66 -46.42 47.70
C GLY A 170 13.59 -45.87 46.61
N ALA A 171 14.78 -45.42 47.01
CA ALA A 171 15.80 -44.92 46.09
C ALA A 171 16.25 -46.02 45.12
N GLY A 172 16.24 -45.74 43.82
CA GLY A 172 16.53 -46.72 42.76
C GLY A 172 15.43 -47.76 42.51
N ALA A 173 14.31 -47.72 43.23
CA ALA A 173 13.16 -48.58 42.94
C ALA A 173 12.49 -48.18 41.62
N THR A 174 11.84 -49.14 40.95
CA THR A 174 11.00 -48.89 39.78
C THR A 174 9.61 -49.45 40.01
N GLY A 175 8.59 -48.60 40.03
CA GLY A 175 7.19 -49.00 40.13
C GLY A 175 6.42 -48.66 38.85
N THR A 176 5.59 -49.59 38.39
CA THR A 176 4.66 -49.38 37.27
C THR A 176 3.27 -49.85 37.67
N ALA A 177 2.27 -48.97 37.61
CA ALA A 177 0.87 -49.29 37.84
C ALA A 177 0.02 -48.97 36.61
N THR A 178 -0.94 -49.84 36.29
CA THR A 178 -1.86 -49.64 35.16
C THR A 178 -3.28 -49.98 35.58
N VAL A 179 -4.22 -49.06 35.36
CA VAL A 179 -5.66 -49.25 35.57
C VAL A 179 -6.37 -49.14 34.22
N ASP A 180 -6.91 -50.25 33.73
CA ASP A 180 -7.31 -50.42 32.33
C ASP A 180 -8.76 -50.92 32.19
N GLY A 181 -9.57 -50.22 31.42
CA GLY A 181 -10.93 -50.64 31.08
C GLY A 181 -11.99 -50.17 32.06
N ALA A 182 -13.20 -49.97 31.54
CA ALA A 182 -14.37 -49.50 32.29
C ALA A 182 -14.64 -50.36 33.54
N GLY A 183 -14.79 -49.69 34.69
CA GLY A 183 -15.06 -50.32 35.98
C GLY A 183 -13.83 -50.88 36.70
N SER A 184 -12.64 -50.81 36.11
CA SER A 184 -11.39 -51.10 36.83
C SER A 184 -11.06 -49.95 37.80
N THR A 185 -10.77 -50.25 39.06
CA THR A 185 -10.61 -49.21 40.11
C THR A 185 -9.34 -49.36 40.94
N TRP A 186 -8.74 -48.23 41.31
CA TRP A 186 -7.74 -48.16 42.40
C TRP A 186 -8.10 -47.06 43.41
N THR A 187 -8.42 -47.46 44.63
CA THR A 187 -8.88 -46.56 45.70
C THR A 187 -7.85 -46.49 46.84
N ASN A 188 -7.32 -45.30 47.06
CA ASN A 188 -6.43 -44.99 48.18
C ASN A 188 -7.25 -44.23 49.25
N GLN A 189 -7.29 -44.69 50.49
CA GLN A 189 -8.09 -44.03 51.53
C GLN A 189 -7.46 -42.71 52.01
N ILE A 190 -6.14 -42.58 51.89
CA ILE A 190 -5.36 -41.39 52.21
C ILE A 190 -4.62 -40.95 50.93
N ALA A 191 -3.30 -41.13 50.83
CA ALA A 191 -2.48 -40.49 49.80
C ALA A 191 -2.04 -41.45 48.68
N LEU A 192 -1.69 -40.87 47.53
CA LEU A 192 -1.09 -41.58 46.39
C LEU A 192 0.27 -40.94 46.03
N TYR A 193 1.34 -41.73 46.05
CA TYR A 193 2.70 -41.31 45.77
C TYR A 193 3.26 -42.02 44.53
N VAL A 194 3.53 -41.28 43.45
CA VAL A 194 4.11 -41.79 42.21
C VAL A 194 5.52 -41.22 42.03
N GLY A 195 6.54 -42.07 42.11
CA GLY A 195 7.94 -41.65 42.19
C GLY A 195 8.24 -41.00 43.53
N ASN A 196 8.25 -41.79 44.61
CA ASN A 196 8.48 -41.27 45.96
C ASN A 196 9.96 -40.97 46.21
N SER A 197 10.81 -41.99 46.11
CA SER A 197 12.28 -41.84 46.13
C SER A 197 12.96 -42.47 44.91
N GLY A 198 12.23 -43.25 44.11
CA GLY A 198 12.70 -43.87 42.88
C GLY A 198 11.91 -43.39 41.67
N THR A 199 11.80 -44.26 40.66
CA THR A 199 10.98 -44.03 39.46
C THR A 199 9.62 -44.67 39.63
N GLY A 200 8.54 -43.91 39.44
CA GLY A 200 7.17 -44.41 39.47
C GLY A 200 6.36 -43.96 38.26
N THR A 201 5.62 -44.90 37.65
CA THR A 201 4.74 -44.65 36.51
C THR A 201 3.33 -45.18 36.81
N LEU A 202 2.30 -44.36 36.59
CA LEU A 202 0.89 -44.76 36.66
C LEU A 202 0.18 -44.41 35.34
N THR A 203 -0.47 -45.40 34.73
CA THR A 203 -1.34 -45.21 33.56
C THR A 203 -2.79 -45.55 33.91
N ILE A 204 -3.72 -44.65 33.58
CA ILE A 204 -5.16 -44.80 33.77
C ILE A 204 -5.79 -44.70 32.38
N GLN A 205 -6.37 -45.78 31.86
CA GLN A 205 -6.77 -45.87 30.46
C GLN A 205 -8.08 -46.63 30.21
N ASN A 206 -8.69 -46.38 29.05
CA ASN A 206 -9.88 -47.09 28.53
C ASN A 206 -11.11 -47.11 29.48
N GLY A 207 -11.27 -46.10 30.35
CA GLY A 207 -12.34 -46.06 31.35
C GLY A 207 -11.95 -46.57 32.75
N GLY A 208 -10.66 -46.84 32.99
CA GLY A 208 -10.14 -47.12 34.32
C GLY A 208 -10.23 -45.90 35.24
N THR A 209 -10.28 -46.13 36.57
CA THR A 209 -10.50 -45.07 37.56
C THR A 209 -9.56 -45.16 38.75
N VAL A 210 -9.08 -44.01 39.23
CA VAL A 210 -8.23 -43.91 40.43
C VAL A 210 -8.77 -42.85 41.38
N SER A 211 -8.63 -43.06 42.69
CA SER A 211 -8.95 -42.05 43.69
C SER A 211 -8.01 -42.05 44.89
N ASN A 212 -7.89 -40.90 45.56
CA ASN A 212 -7.20 -40.73 46.83
C ASN A 212 -7.93 -39.75 47.75
N GLY A 213 -8.12 -40.15 49.02
CA GLY A 213 -8.88 -39.43 50.05
C GLY A 213 -8.14 -38.30 50.79
N ALA A 214 -6.86 -38.11 50.44
CA ALA A 214 -6.00 -36.99 50.80
C ALA A 214 -4.95 -36.81 49.68
N ASP A 215 -4.03 -35.86 49.85
CA ASP A 215 -3.06 -35.39 48.85
C ASP A 215 -2.45 -36.45 47.90
N ALA A 216 -2.31 -36.06 46.64
CA ALA A 216 -1.58 -36.77 45.59
C ALA A 216 -0.19 -36.17 45.36
N PHE A 217 0.82 -37.02 45.13
CA PHE A 217 2.19 -36.57 44.88
C PHE A 217 2.84 -37.33 43.72
N ILE A 218 3.45 -36.58 42.79
CA ILE A 218 4.21 -37.08 41.65
C ILE A 218 5.63 -36.50 41.75
N GLY A 219 6.68 -37.33 41.89
CA GLY A 219 8.07 -36.84 42.04
C GLY A 219 8.33 -36.19 43.40
N VAL A 220 8.25 -36.98 44.47
CA VAL A 220 8.22 -36.52 45.87
C VAL A 220 9.57 -35.97 46.33
N ASN A 221 10.57 -36.85 46.45
CA ASN A 221 11.89 -36.51 46.98
C ASN A 221 12.87 -36.05 45.89
N SER A 222 13.96 -35.37 46.28
CA SER A 222 15.02 -34.97 45.35
C SER A 222 15.61 -36.20 44.62
N GLY A 223 15.70 -36.12 43.30
CA GLY A 223 16.14 -37.22 42.43
C GLY A 223 15.07 -38.26 42.09
N ALA A 224 13.90 -38.24 42.74
CA ALA A 224 12.77 -39.10 42.37
C ALA A 224 12.12 -38.63 41.05
N THR A 225 11.54 -39.57 40.30
CA THR A 225 10.83 -39.28 39.05
C THR A 225 9.46 -39.93 39.07
N GLY A 226 8.40 -39.13 39.04
CA GLY A 226 7.02 -39.60 38.91
C GLY A 226 6.42 -39.26 37.55
N SER A 227 5.64 -40.17 36.99
CA SER A 227 4.86 -39.95 35.76
C SER A 227 3.45 -40.52 35.91
N VAL A 228 2.43 -39.71 35.64
CA VAL A 228 1.03 -40.12 35.61
C VAL A 228 0.44 -39.80 34.23
N THR A 229 -0.27 -40.74 33.64
CA THR A 229 -1.00 -40.55 32.37
C THR A 229 -2.46 -40.96 32.53
N VAL A 230 -3.39 -40.08 32.19
CA VAL A 230 -4.84 -40.32 32.15
C VAL A 230 -5.32 -40.19 30.71
N ASP A 231 -5.80 -41.28 30.13
CA ASP A 231 -5.93 -41.44 28.68
C ASP A 231 -7.27 -42.06 28.25
N GLY A 232 -7.94 -41.40 27.31
CA GLY A 232 -9.19 -41.89 26.73
C GLY A 232 -10.44 -41.48 27.51
N ALA A 233 -11.55 -41.33 26.80
CA ALA A 233 -12.83 -40.92 27.35
C ALA A 233 -13.30 -41.83 28.50
N GLY A 234 -13.66 -41.21 29.63
CA GLY A 234 -14.13 -41.92 30.83
C GLY A 234 -13.02 -42.43 31.76
N SER A 235 -11.75 -42.33 31.38
CA SER A 235 -10.63 -42.58 32.30
C SER A 235 -10.50 -41.42 33.30
N THR A 236 -10.51 -41.68 34.61
CA THR A 236 -10.58 -40.63 35.63
C THR A 236 -9.58 -40.80 36.78
N TRP A 237 -9.14 -39.66 37.32
CA TRP A 237 -8.44 -39.58 38.61
C TRP A 237 -9.09 -38.51 39.50
N THR A 238 -9.53 -38.90 40.70
CA THR A 238 -10.14 -38.00 41.69
C THR A 238 -9.33 -37.97 42.99
N ASP A 239 -8.64 -36.87 43.20
CA ASP A 239 -8.00 -36.47 44.45
C ASP A 239 -8.96 -35.59 45.28
N THR A 240 -9.03 -35.76 46.60
CA THR A 240 -9.81 -34.88 47.49
C THR A 240 -8.96 -33.88 48.27
N GLY A 241 -7.63 -33.96 48.16
CA GLY A 241 -6.66 -33.03 48.75
C GLY A 241 -5.91 -32.22 47.69
N ASN A 242 -4.62 -32.02 47.94
CA ASN A 242 -3.72 -31.23 47.10
C ASN A 242 -2.93 -32.10 46.12
N LEU A 243 -2.77 -31.63 44.88
CA LEU A 243 -2.07 -32.35 43.82
C LEU A 243 -0.68 -31.76 43.57
N TYR A 244 0.36 -32.44 44.02
CA TYR A 244 1.76 -32.05 43.83
C TYR A 244 2.38 -32.72 42.60
N VAL A 245 2.61 -31.95 41.54
CA VAL A 245 3.31 -32.38 40.32
C VAL A 245 4.74 -31.84 40.35
N GLY A 246 5.69 -32.68 40.78
CA GLY A 246 7.06 -32.30 41.08
C GLY A 246 7.13 -31.59 42.42
N GLN A 247 7.12 -32.35 43.53
CA GLN A 247 7.19 -31.76 44.86
C GLN A 247 8.62 -31.30 45.18
N THR A 248 9.58 -32.22 45.15
CA THR A 248 11.04 -31.94 45.29
C THR A 248 11.86 -32.66 44.22
N GLY A 249 11.27 -33.64 43.52
CA GLY A 249 11.85 -34.33 42.38
C GLY A 249 11.27 -33.82 41.05
N THR A 250 11.27 -34.71 40.06
CA THR A 250 10.64 -34.48 38.76
C THR A 250 9.27 -35.15 38.72
N GLY A 251 8.21 -34.38 38.45
CA GLY A 251 6.86 -34.91 38.30
C GLY A 251 6.23 -34.54 36.96
N VAL A 252 5.61 -35.51 36.31
CA VAL A 252 4.90 -35.34 35.03
C VAL A 252 3.47 -35.85 35.14
N LEU A 253 2.50 -35.05 34.70
CA LEU A 253 1.11 -35.44 34.53
C LEU A 253 0.66 -35.15 33.09
N THR A 254 0.17 -36.18 32.39
CA THR A 254 -0.42 -36.05 31.06
C THR A 254 -1.89 -36.49 31.10
N ILE A 255 -2.78 -35.61 30.64
CA ILE A 255 -4.22 -35.82 30.55
C ILE A 255 -4.60 -35.69 29.08
N ARG A 256 -5.09 -36.77 28.45
CA ARG A 256 -5.31 -36.79 27.00
C ARG A 256 -6.50 -37.63 26.53
N ASN A 257 -6.92 -37.36 25.29
CA ASN A 257 -7.93 -38.13 24.53
C ASN A 257 -9.29 -38.29 25.24
N GLY A 258 -9.68 -37.35 26.10
CA GLY A 258 -10.93 -37.39 26.88
C GLY A 258 -10.78 -37.91 28.31
N GLY A 259 -9.56 -38.21 28.76
CA GLY A 259 -9.28 -38.49 30.18
C GLY A 259 -9.44 -37.23 31.04
N ALA A 260 -9.80 -37.39 32.32
CA ALA A 260 -10.12 -36.29 33.24
C ALA A 260 -9.46 -36.45 34.62
N VAL A 261 -9.04 -35.32 35.22
CA VAL A 261 -8.48 -35.27 36.59
C VAL A 261 -9.20 -34.20 37.41
N SER A 262 -9.43 -34.47 38.69
CA SER A 262 -9.83 -33.44 39.65
C SER A 262 -9.09 -33.56 40.98
N ASN A 263 -8.86 -32.43 41.64
CA ASN A 263 -8.29 -32.36 43.00
C ASN A 263 -9.04 -31.35 43.87
N GLY A 264 -9.31 -31.73 45.12
CA GLY A 264 -10.21 -31.03 46.04
C GLY A 264 -9.68 -29.73 46.65
N ALA A 265 -8.37 -29.51 46.63
CA ALA A 265 -7.70 -28.33 47.17
C ALA A 265 -6.73 -27.70 46.14
N ASP A 266 -5.49 -27.42 46.51
CA ASP A 266 -4.53 -26.70 45.66
C ASP A 266 -3.71 -27.65 44.75
N GLY A 267 -3.23 -27.12 43.62
CA GLY A 267 -2.48 -27.84 42.61
C GLY A 267 -1.12 -27.20 42.39
N HIS A 268 -0.05 -27.92 42.73
CA HIS A 268 1.31 -27.39 42.81
C HIS A 268 2.17 -28.00 41.71
N ILE A 269 2.68 -27.20 40.78
CA ILE A 269 3.53 -27.65 39.67
C ILE A 269 4.95 -27.12 39.90
N GLY A 270 5.88 -27.97 40.34
CA GLY A 270 7.22 -27.55 40.76
C GLY A 270 7.19 -26.84 42.13
N ALA A 271 6.78 -27.57 43.16
CA ALA A 271 6.46 -27.03 44.49
C ALA A 271 7.68 -26.44 45.20
N ASN A 272 8.68 -27.27 45.52
CA ASN A 272 9.87 -26.87 46.27
C ASN A 272 11.01 -26.38 45.37
N SER A 273 11.99 -25.68 45.97
CA SER A 273 13.21 -25.28 45.27
C SER A 273 13.96 -26.49 44.70
N GLY A 274 14.34 -26.41 43.42
CA GLY A 274 14.96 -27.50 42.66
C GLY A 274 14.00 -28.52 42.07
N ALA A 275 12.71 -28.50 42.42
CA ALA A 275 11.70 -29.36 41.82
C ALA A 275 11.42 -28.99 40.36
N THR A 276 10.97 -29.96 39.57
CA THR A 276 10.48 -29.74 38.20
C THR A 276 9.12 -30.40 38.00
N GLY A 277 8.09 -29.60 37.76
CA GLY A 277 6.73 -30.05 37.48
C GLY A 277 6.29 -29.77 36.05
N THR A 278 5.66 -30.75 35.41
CA THR A 278 5.09 -30.59 34.06
C THR A 278 3.68 -31.20 34.00
N VAL A 279 2.68 -30.38 33.67
CA VAL A 279 1.31 -30.81 33.41
C VAL A 279 0.96 -30.53 31.94
N THR A 280 0.41 -31.52 31.25
CA THR A 280 -0.12 -31.38 29.88
C THR A 280 -1.57 -31.86 29.82
N VAL A 281 -2.48 -31.01 29.38
CA VAL A 281 -3.90 -31.31 29.13
C VAL A 281 -4.16 -31.12 27.64
N THR A 282 -4.40 -32.21 26.90
CA THR A 282 -4.41 -32.15 25.43
C THR A 282 -5.44 -33.04 24.74
N GLY A 283 -6.11 -32.48 23.74
CA GLY A 283 -7.16 -33.16 22.98
C GLY A 283 -8.57 -32.86 23.51
N ALA A 284 -9.54 -32.88 22.60
CA ALA A 284 -10.92 -32.52 22.88
C ALA A 284 -11.52 -33.36 24.03
N GLY A 285 -12.10 -32.66 25.01
CA GLY A 285 -12.77 -33.28 26.16
C GLY A 285 -11.84 -33.68 27.31
N SER A 286 -10.51 -33.58 27.17
CA SER A 286 -9.61 -33.79 28.30
C SER A 286 -9.59 -32.60 29.25
N SER A 287 -9.65 -32.87 30.55
CA SER A 287 -9.90 -31.84 31.56
C SER A 287 -9.11 -32.00 32.85
N TRP A 288 -8.80 -30.86 33.48
CA TRP A 288 -8.35 -30.77 34.87
C TRP A 288 -9.20 -29.77 35.66
N THR A 289 -9.78 -30.21 36.78
CA THR A 289 -10.62 -29.38 37.66
C THR A 289 -10.02 -29.33 39.07
N ASN A 290 -9.42 -28.20 39.42
CA ASN A 290 -8.70 -27.97 40.66
C ASN A 290 -9.49 -26.98 41.54
N PHE A 291 -10.12 -27.43 42.62
CA PHE A 291 -11.07 -26.57 43.34
C PHE A 291 -10.43 -25.37 44.06
N GLY A 292 -9.15 -25.43 44.43
CA GLY A 292 -8.38 -24.33 45.01
C GLY A 292 -7.57 -23.52 44.00
N THR A 293 -6.33 -23.20 44.37
CA THR A 293 -5.32 -22.48 43.59
C THR A 293 -4.52 -23.42 42.69
N VAL A 294 -4.12 -22.99 41.49
CA VAL A 294 -3.10 -23.64 40.66
C VAL A 294 -1.82 -22.80 40.70
N SER A 295 -0.75 -23.34 41.27
CA SER A 295 0.54 -22.67 41.43
C SER A 295 1.59 -23.28 40.49
N ILE A 296 1.99 -22.52 39.47
CA ILE A 296 2.87 -22.96 38.39
C ILE A 296 4.27 -22.39 38.61
N GLY A 297 5.22 -23.23 38.99
CA GLY A 297 6.55 -22.80 39.44
C GLY A 297 6.41 -22.10 40.78
N GLU A 298 6.16 -22.88 41.84
CA GLU A 298 5.89 -22.33 43.16
C GLU A 298 7.17 -21.83 43.81
N ALA A 299 8.10 -22.72 44.16
CA ALA A 299 9.49 -22.39 44.49
C ALA A 299 10.50 -23.07 43.53
N GLY A 300 10.03 -23.97 42.66
CA GLY A 300 10.81 -24.66 41.63
C GLY A 300 10.50 -24.18 40.21
N ASN A 301 10.65 -25.10 39.25
CA ASN A 301 10.29 -24.89 37.84
C ASN A 301 8.96 -25.58 37.54
N GLY A 302 7.99 -24.84 37.00
CA GLY A 302 6.67 -25.38 36.64
C GLY A 302 6.25 -25.07 35.21
N THR A 303 5.66 -26.07 34.55
CA THR A 303 5.13 -25.97 33.18
C THR A 303 3.69 -26.49 33.11
N LEU A 304 2.77 -25.69 32.58
CA LEU A 304 1.41 -26.11 32.20
C LEU A 304 1.19 -25.92 30.70
N THR A 305 0.79 -26.97 29.99
CA THR A 305 0.38 -26.89 28.59
C THR A 305 -1.07 -27.33 28.45
N ILE A 306 -1.90 -26.47 27.86
CA ILE A 306 -3.31 -26.73 27.54
C ILE A 306 -3.44 -26.64 26.02
N ALA A 307 -3.72 -27.75 25.36
CA ALA A 307 -3.57 -27.88 23.90
C ALA A 307 -4.75 -28.61 23.23
N SER A 308 -4.96 -28.32 21.94
CA SER A 308 -5.82 -29.12 21.05
C SER A 308 -7.24 -29.42 21.57
N GLY A 309 -7.86 -28.48 22.29
CA GLY A 309 -9.21 -28.64 22.86
C GLY A 309 -9.26 -29.18 24.30
N GLY A 310 -8.13 -29.21 25.01
CA GLY A 310 -8.08 -29.50 26.45
C GLY A 310 -8.57 -28.31 27.30
N ALA A 311 -9.07 -28.60 28.50
CA ALA A 311 -9.64 -27.60 29.42
C ALA A 311 -9.04 -27.67 30.83
N VAL A 312 -8.76 -26.52 31.43
CA VAL A 312 -8.40 -26.42 32.86
C VAL A 312 -9.33 -25.43 33.55
N SER A 313 -9.80 -25.76 34.76
CA SER A 313 -10.61 -24.85 35.58
C SER A 313 -10.21 -24.89 37.05
N ASN A 314 -10.19 -23.71 37.69
CA ASN A 314 -9.75 -23.54 39.06
C ASN A 314 -10.27 -22.25 39.71
N THR A 315 -10.04 -22.07 41.01
CA THR A 315 -10.43 -20.83 41.70
C THR A 315 -9.43 -19.71 41.43
N THR A 316 -8.15 -19.91 41.72
CA THR A 316 -7.09 -18.89 41.59
C THR A 316 -5.88 -19.49 40.89
N ALA A 317 -5.06 -18.68 40.21
CA ALA A 317 -3.83 -19.17 39.57
C ALA A 317 -2.65 -18.22 39.74
N THR A 318 -1.47 -18.81 39.92
CA THR A 318 -0.19 -18.12 40.06
C THR A 318 0.85 -18.74 39.13
N ILE A 319 1.70 -17.92 38.52
CA ILE A 319 2.78 -18.36 37.63
C ILE A 319 4.07 -17.69 38.09
N GLY A 320 5.06 -18.46 38.53
CA GLY A 320 6.22 -17.94 39.25
C GLY A 320 5.78 -17.39 40.61
N ALA A 321 5.36 -18.28 41.51
CA ALA A 321 4.68 -17.89 42.74
C ALA A 321 5.64 -17.19 43.71
N ASN A 322 6.72 -17.85 44.14
CA ASN A 322 7.71 -17.31 45.08
C ASN A 322 8.92 -16.69 44.37
N ALA A 323 9.65 -15.84 45.09
CA ALA A 323 10.87 -15.22 44.61
C ALA A 323 11.93 -16.26 44.15
N GLY A 324 12.42 -16.10 42.92
CA GLY A 324 13.38 -17.02 42.28
C GLY A 324 12.75 -18.24 41.58
N ALA A 325 11.45 -18.49 41.73
CA ALA A 325 10.75 -19.54 40.99
C ALA A 325 10.49 -19.16 39.53
N THR A 326 10.34 -20.16 38.66
CA THR A 326 10.02 -19.96 37.24
C THR A 326 8.78 -20.75 36.85
N GLY A 327 7.71 -20.04 36.52
CA GLY A 327 6.46 -20.61 36.01
C GLY A 327 6.26 -20.34 34.53
N THR A 328 5.75 -21.32 33.80
CA THR A 328 5.39 -21.21 32.39
C THR A 328 4.04 -21.84 32.10
N ALA A 329 3.17 -21.12 31.39
CA ALA A 329 1.89 -21.63 30.93
C ALA A 329 1.69 -21.37 29.43
N THR A 330 1.13 -22.32 28.71
CA THR A 330 0.73 -22.17 27.29
C THR A 330 -0.68 -22.70 27.08
N VAL A 331 -1.55 -21.87 26.51
CA VAL A 331 -2.92 -22.23 26.12
C VAL A 331 -3.04 -22.06 24.61
N THR A 332 -3.08 -23.18 23.87
CA THR A 332 -2.88 -23.16 22.42
C THR A 332 -3.82 -24.07 21.63
N GLY A 333 -4.19 -23.65 20.43
CA GLY A 333 -5.09 -24.39 19.55
C GLY A 333 -6.58 -24.14 19.86
N THR A 334 -7.42 -24.39 18.87
CA THR A 334 -8.86 -24.08 18.94
C THR A 334 -9.59 -24.91 20.00
N GLY A 335 -10.41 -24.23 20.81
CA GLY A 335 -11.18 -24.83 21.89
C GLY A 335 -10.40 -25.10 23.18
N SER A 336 -9.08 -24.92 23.18
CA SER A 336 -8.26 -25.00 24.40
C SER A 336 -8.62 -23.88 25.36
N SER A 337 -8.87 -24.19 26.63
CA SER A 337 -9.42 -23.21 27.59
C SER A 337 -8.80 -23.29 28.98
N TRP A 338 -8.63 -22.12 29.61
CA TRP A 338 -8.27 -21.99 31.03
C TRP A 338 -9.21 -21.00 31.74
N THR A 339 -9.98 -21.47 32.71
CA THR A 339 -11.01 -20.69 33.41
C THR A 339 -10.73 -20.59 34.89
N ASN A 340 -10.46 -19.39 35.37
CA ASN A 340 -10.26 -19.06 36.77
C ASN A 340 -11.50 -18.32 37.28
N SER A 341 -12.10 -18.71 38.41
CA SER A 341 -13.24 -17.96 38.97
C SER A 341 -12.79 -16.66 39.68
N GLY A 342 -11.62 -16.69 40.32
CA GLY A 342 -10.94 -15.59 41.00
C GLY A 342 -9.86 -14.93 40.14
N SER A 343 -8.66 -14.75 40.70
CA SER A 343 -7.54 -14.05 40.04
C SER A 343 -6.56 -14.97 39.31
N LEU A 344 -5.89 -14.41 38.30
CA LEU A 344 -4.73 -15.01 37.61
C LEU A 344 -3.54 -14.04 37.72
N SER A 345 -2.43 -14.50 38.29
CA SER A 345 -1.19 -13.74 38.48
C SER A 345 -0.04 -14.32 37.67
N VAL A 346 0.48 -13.56 36.69
CA VAL A 346 1.63 -13.93 35.86
C VAL A 346 2.88 -13.20 36.33
N GLY A 347 3.76 -13.93 37.01
CA GLY A 347 4.81 -13.37 37.87
C GLY A 347 4.19 -12.85 39.15
N GLN A 348 4.11 -13.67 40.19
CA GLN A 348 3.62 -13.21 41.50
C GLN A 348 4.76 -12.53 42.27
N ASP A 349 5.65 -13.31 42.89
CA ASP A 349 6.92 -12.86 43.46
C ASP A 349 8.13 -13.34 42.62
N GLY A 350 7.93 -14.35 41.75
CA GLY A 350 8.95 -14.95 40.88
C GLY A 350 8.91 -14.44 39.44
N THR A 351 9.35 -15.30 38.50
CA THR A 351 9.24 -15.07 37.05
C THR A 351 8.11 -15.92 36.47
N GLY A 352 7.14 -15.29 35.82
CA GLY A 352 6.02 -15.98 35.17
C GLY A 352 5.85 -15.62 33.70
N THR A 353 5.62 -16.63 32.86
CA THR A 353 5.32 -16.47 31.43
C THR A 353 4.00 -17.15 31.07
N LEU A 354 3.13 -16.45 30.33
CA LEU A 354 1.89 -17.01 29.77
C LEU A 354 1.80 -16.72 28.25
N THR A 355 1.61 -17.77 27.46
CA THR A 355 1.35 -17.68 26.02
C THR A 355 -0.07 -18.16 25.71
N ILE A 356 -0.87 -17.32 25.03
CA ILE A 356 -2.21 -17.64 24.55
C ILE A 356 -2.18 -17.57 23.02
N ALA A 357 -2.35 -18.70 22.34
CA ALA A 357 -2.06 -18.82 20.90
C ALA A 357 -3.06 -19.67 20.12
N GLY A 358 -3.16 -19.43 18.81
CA GLY A 358 -3.83 -20.33 17.86
C GLY A 358 -5.30 -20.65 18.15
N GLY A 359 -6.05 -19.73 18.77
CA GLY A 359 -7.45 -19.92 19.14
C GLY A 359 -7.70 -20.44 20.57
N GLY A 360 -6.66 -20.50 21.41
CA GLY A 360 -6.80 -20.77 22.84
C GLY A 360 -7.39 -19.58 23.62
N ALA A 361 -8.15 -19.85 24.68
CA ALA A 361 -8.86 -18.84 25.47
C ALA A 361 -8.55 -18.92 26.97
N VAL A 362 -8.34 -17.77 27.63
CA VAL A 362 -8.13 -17.67 29.08
C VAL A 362 -9.14 -16.70 29.68
N SER A 363 -9.69 -17.04 30.85
CA SER A 363 -10.58 -16.15 31.60
C SER A 363 -10.28 -16.13 33.10
N ASN A 364 -10.51 -14.97 33.72
CA ASN A 364 -10.40 -14.73 35.16
C ASN A 364 -11.21 -13.50 35.58
N THR A 365 -11.37 -13.28 36.88
CA THR A 365 -11.96 -12.06 37.43
C THR A 365 -10.95 -10.91 37.47
N VAL A 366 -9.83 -11.05 38.18
CA VAL A 366 -8.73 -10.05 38.21
C VAL A 366 -7.47 -10.64 37.58
N GLY A 367 -6.91 -9.95 36.59
CA GLY A 367 -5.63 -10.34 35.99
C GLY A 367 -4.50 -9.43 36.46
N ALA A 368 -3.35 -10.01 36.80
CA ALA A 368 -2.15 -9.27 37.17
C ALA A 368 -0.92 -9.82 36.44
N ILE A 369 -0.08 -8.92 35.93
CA ILE A 369 1.25 -9.22 35.42
C ILE A 369 2.26 -8.50 36.32
N ALA A 370 3.20 -9.24 36.90
CA ALA A 370 4.14 -8.80 37.92
C ALA A 370 3.44 -8.22 39.17
N ALA A 371 2.79 -9.11 39.93
CA ALA A 371 1.85 -8.77 40.99
C ALA A 371 2.51 -8.19 42.26
N ASN A 372 3.68 -8.70 42.67
CA ASN A 372 4.41 -8.27 43.87
C ASN A 372 5.79 -7.66 43.53
N ALA A 373 6.45 -7.08 44.54
CA ALA A 373 7.71 -6.35 44.36
C ALA A 373 8.87 -7.24 43.90
N GLY A 374 9.60 -6.81 42.88
CA GLY A 374 10.75 -7.55 42.31
C GLY A 374 10.37 -8.68 41.33
N SER A 375 9.08 -9.00 41.19
CA SER A 375 8.59 -10.00 40.24
C SER A 375 8.75 -9.55 38.78
N THR A 376 8.77 -10.53 37.87
CA THR A 376 8.73 -10.31 36.42
C THR A 376 7.64 -11.16 35.79
N GLY A 377 6.76 -10.51 35.01
CA GLY A 377 5.66 -11.18 34.32
C GLY A 377 5.66 -10.85 32.84
N SER A 378 5.45 -11.85 32.00
CA SER A 378 5.37 -11.70 30.54
C SER A 378 4.17 -12.45 29.97
N VAL A 379 3.35 -11.75 29.18
CA VAL A 379 2.19 -12.35 28.51
C VAL A 379 2.19 -12.04 27.02
N THR A 380 1.94 -13.05 26.19
CA THR A 380 1.69 -12.90 24.75
C THR A 380 0.34 -13.49 24.39
N VAL A 381 -0.50 -12.70 23.72
CA VAL A 381 -1.77 -13.13 23.12
C VAL A 381 -1.65 -12.95 21.61
N THR A 382 -1.52 -14.04 20.85
CA THR A 382 -1.21 -14.02 19.42
C THR A 382 -2.07 -14.98 18.60
N GLY A 383 -2.43 -14.56 17.39
CA GLY A 383 -3.19 -15.37 16.44
C GLY A 383 -4.70 -15.19 16.55
N ALA A 384 -5.37 -15.27 15.40
CA ALA A 384 -6.81 -15.07 15.29
C ALA A 384 -7.61 -15.98 16.24
N GLY A 385 -8.50 -15.36 17.01
CA GLY A 385 -9.39 -16.05 17.97
C GLY A 385 -8.76 -16.32 19.35
N SER A 386 -7.46 -16.11 19.54
CA SER A 386 -6.86 -16.22 20.87
C SER A 386 -7.27 -15.05 21.76
N SER A 387 -7.67 -15.36 22.99
CA SER A 387 -8.35 -14.39 23.86
C SER A 387 -7.96 -14.46 25.32
N TRP A 388 -7.88 -13.30 25.97
CA TRP A 388 -7.80 -13.17 27.44
C TRP A 388 -8.89 -12.25 27.97
N THR A 389 -9.78 -12.78 28.81
CA THR A 389 -10.94 -12.06 29.35
C THR A 389 -10.81 -11.87 30.86
N ASN A 390 -10.82 -10.60 31.29
CA ASN A 390 -10.80 -10.19 32.69
C ASN A 390 -12.16 -9.56 33.03
N SER A 391 -12.94 -10.11 33.96
CA SER A 391 -14.26 -9.52 34.28
C SER A 391 -14.17 -8.24 35.15
N SER A 392 -13.00 -7.97 35.73
CA SER A 392 -12.71 -6.84 36.62
C SER A 392 -11.41 -6.13 36.20
N ASN A 393 -10.66 -5.58 37.15
CA ASN A 393 -9.39 -4.89 36.92
C ASN A 393 -8.35 -5.81 36.27
N PHE A 394 -7.56 -5.25 35.35
CA PHE A 394 -6.42 -5.89 34.73
C PHE A 394 -5.16 -5.02 34.89
N TYR A 395 -4.12 -5.58 35.50
CA TYR A 395 -2.88 -4.89 35.85
C TYR A 395 -1.68 -5.38 35.04
N VAL A 396 -0.90 -4.46 34.49
CA VAL A 396 0.37 -4.73 33.80
C VAL A 396 1.48 -3.97 34.53
N GLY A 397 2.36 -4.69 35.23
CA GLY A 397 3.35 -4.10 36.14
C GLY A 397 2.68 -3.57 37.41
N GLN A 398 2.03 -4.45 38.18
CA GLN A 398 1.27 -4.04 39.37
C GLN A 398 2.19 -3.56 40.50
N ASN A 399 3.14 -4.41 40.91
CA ASN A 399 4.22 -4.07 41.87
C ASN A 399 5.62 -4.49 41.37
N GLY A 400 5.73 -5.21 40.23
CA GLY A 400 6.99 -5.57 39.59
C GLY A 400 7.14 -5.05 38.15
N THR A 401 7.87 -5.80 37.31
CA THR A 401 8.05 -5.49 35.88
C THR A 401 7.14 -6.38 35.02
N GLY A 402 6.06 -5.81 34.48
CA GLY A 402 5.06 -6.55 33.70
C GLY A 402 5.03 -6.17 32.23
N THR A 403 5.00 -7.15 31.34
CA THR A 403 4.92 -6.96 29.89
C THR A 403 3.74 -7.70 29.28
N LEU A 404 3.06 -7.07 28.32
CA LEU A 404 1.97 -7.65 27.54
C LEU A 404 2.15 -7.33 26.06
N THR A 405 2.10 -8.37 25.22
CA THR A 405 2.01 -8.23 23.76
C THR A 405 0.70 -8.83 23.27
N ILE A 406 -0.04 -8.06 22.46
CA ILE A 406 -1.26 -8.49 21.76
C ILE A 406 -0.99 -8.35 20.26
N ALA A 407 -0.95 -9.47 19.56
CA ALA A 407 -0.46 -9.56 18.18
C ALA A 407 -1.33 -10.46 17.29
N ASP A 408 -1.15 -10.34 15.97
CA ASP A 408 -1.62 -11.29 14.95
C ASP A 408 -3.11 -11.68 15.01
N GLY A 409 -3.98 -10.79 15.49
CA GLY A 409 -5.43 -11.07 15.65
C GLY A 409 -5.85 -11.57 17.04
N GLY A 410 -4.97 -11.53 18.02
CA GLY A 410 -5.29 -11.81 19.43
C GLY A 410 -6.10 -10.69 20.10
N ALA A 411 -6.90 -11.04 21.10
CA ALA A 411 -7.80 -10.11 21.78
C ALA A 411 -7.66 -10.15 23.31
N VAL A 412 -7.66 -8.98 23.95
CA VAL A 412 -7.75 -8.84 25.42
C VAL A 412 -8.97 -7.99 25.79
N SER A 413 -9.66 -8.38 26.86
CA SER A 413 -10.72 -7.55 27.45
C SER A 413 -10.55 -7.40 28.95
N SER A 414 -10.94 -6.23 29.49
CA SER A 414 -11.05 -5.98 30.93
C SER A 414 -12.16 -4.98 31.27
N LEU A 415 -12.53 -4.87 32.55
CA LEU A 415 -13.36 -3.76 33.02
C LEU A 415 -12.55 -2.46 33.06
N ILE A 416 -11.37 -2.52 33.69
CA ILE A 416 -10.40 -1.43 33.82
C ILE A 416 -9.02 -1.95 33.41
N GLY A 417 -8.22 -1.13 32.73
CA GLY A 417 -6.80 -1.40 32.45
C GLY A 417 -5.90 -0.50 33.30
N ILE A 418 -4.87 -1.07 33.94
CA ILE A 418 -3.88 -0.32 34.72
C ILE A 418 -2.48 -0.76 34.29
N ILE A 419 -1.63 0.19 33.92
CA ILE A 419 -0.24 -0.03 33.50
C ILE A 419 0.68 0.76 34.44
N GLY A 420 1.66 0.12 35.09
CA GLY A 420 2.53 0.77 36.09
C GLY A 420 1.77 1.13 37.37
N GLY A 421 1.33 0.09 38.10
CA GLY A 421 0.35 0.19 39.20
C GLY A 421 0.87 0.88 40.46
N ALA A 422 2.10 0.59 40.89
CA ALA A 422 2.71 1.10 42.13
C ALA A 422 3.99 1.91 41.87
N LEU A 423 4.46 2.65 42.87
CA LEU A 423 5.65 3.49 42.77
C LEU A 423 6.90 2.65 42.44
N GLY A 424 7.68 3.09 41.44
CA GLY A 424 8.89 2.38 40.98
C GLY A 424 8.66 1.16 40.07
N THR A 425 7.41 0.84 39.74
CA THR A 425 7.07 -0.28 38.83
C THR A 425 7.23 0.09 37.37
N THR A 426 7.27 -0.92 36.49
CA THR A 426 7.21 -0.75 35.05
C THR A 426 6.18 -1.69 34.44
N GLY A 427 5.21 -1.12 33.73
CA GLY A 427 4.26 -1.85 32.88
C GLY A 427 4.43 -1.45 31.41
N THR A 428 4.47 -2.43 30.50
CA THR A 428 4.49 -2.17 29.05
C THR A 428 3.44 -3.00 28.33
N VAL A 429 2.60 -2.33 27.53
CA VAL A 429 1.60 -2.97 26.66
C VAL A 429 1.88 -2.59 25.21
N THR A 430 1.98 -3.59 24.33
CA THR A 430 2.03 -3.41 22.88
C THR A 430 0.85 -4.11 22.23
N VAL A 431 0.04 -3.36 21.49
CA VAL A 431 -1.08 -3.87 20.69
C VAL A 431 -0.75 -3.60 19.23
N THR A 432 -0.51 -4.65 18.43
CA THR A 432 0.08 -4.52 17.09
C THR A 432 -0.47 -5.54 16.09
N GLY A 433 -0.55 -5.15 14.81
CA GLY A 433 -1.06 -6.00 13.74
C GLY A 433 -2.58 -5.90 13.56
N ALA A 434 -3.04 -6.14 12.33
CA ALA A 434 -4.46 -6.04 11.98
C ALA A 434 -5.31 -7.09 12.73
N GLY A 435 -6.46 -6.66 13.25
CA GLY A 435 -7.36 -7.49 14.04
C GLY A 435 -6.98 -7.64 15.52
N SER A 436 -5.73 -7.35 15.89
CA SER A 436 -5.30 -7.37 17.30
C SER A 436 -6.01 -6.28 18.10
N SER A 437 -6.49 -6.60 19.30
CA SER A 437 -7.28 -5.63 20.08
C SER A 437 -7.17 -5.71 21.60
N TRP A 438 -7.31 -4.56 22.25
CA TRP A 438 -7.62 -4.47 23.69
C TRP A 438 -8.86 -3.60 23.90
N THR A 439 -9.89 -4.16 24.53
CA THR A 439 -11.14 -3.44 24.84
C THR A 439 -11.35 -3.36 26.35
N THR A 440 -11.43 -2.15 26.88
CA THR A 440 -11.86 -1.90 28.28
C THR A 440 -13.24 -1.28 28.31
N SER A 441 -14.17 -1.85 29.06
CA SER A 441 -15.53 -1.28 29.17
C SER A 441 -15.59 0.00 30.02
N SER A 442 -14.59 0.23 30.88
CA SER A 442 -14.39 1.49 31.61
C SER A 442 -13.20 2.28 31.06
N TYR A 443 -12.07 2.40 31.78
CA TYR A 443 -10.93 3.25 31.41
C TYR A 443 -9.59 2.49 31.43
N ILE A 444 -8.58 3.08 30.80
CA ILE A 444 -7.17 2.67 30.89
C ILE A 444 -6.38 3.77 31.62
N ASP A 445 -5.68 3.42 32.70
CA ASP A 445 -4.69 4.27 33.34
C ASP A 445 -3.28 3.81 32.96
N VAL A 446 -2.54 4.65 32.24
CA VAL A 446 -1.14 4.42 31.85
C VAL A 446 -0.24 5.25 32.76
N GLY A 447 0.57 4.58 33.59
CA GLY A 447 1.29 5.21 34.69
C GLY A 447 0.30 5.62 35.79
N LEU A 448 -0.21 4.65 36.55
CA LEU A 448 -1.08 4.95 37.70
C LEU A 448 -0.25 5.59 38.83
N ASN A 449 0.82 4.91 39.24
CA ASN A 449 1.76 5.35 40.28
C ASN A 449 3.24 5.04 39.90
N GLY A 450 3.46 4.12 38.96
CA GLY A 450 4.77 3.80 38.40
C GLY A 450 4.93 4.31 36.96
N THR A 451 5.80 3.64 36.21
CA THR A 451 6.00 3.87 34.78
C THR A 451 5.08 2.95 33.98
N GLY A 452 4.24 3.52 33.11
CA GLY A 452 3.41 2.78 32.17
C GLY A 452 3.66 3.22 30.74
N ALA A 453 3.69 2.26 29.80
CA ALA A 453 3.70 2.52 28.37
C ALA A 453 2.63 1.70 27.65
N LEU A 454 1.90 2.34 26.74
CA LEU A 454 0.92 1.74 25.84
C LEU A 454 1.28 2.09 24.39
N THR A 455 1.55 1.09 23.57
CA THR A 455 1.88 1.25 22.14
C THR A 455 0.77 0.66 21.28
N VAL A 456 0.23 1.44 20.34
CA VAL A 456 -0.87 1.04 19.44
C VAL A 456 -0.43 1.21 17.99
N ALA A 457 -0.19 0.09 17.30
CA ALA A 457 0.56 0.04 16.04
C ALA A 457 -0.07 -0.90 14.98
N ASN A 458 0.38 -0.75 13.73
CA ASN A 458 0.14 -1.66 12.61
C ASN A 458 -1.32 -2.10 12.42
N GLY A 459 -2.27 -1.17 12.53
CA GLY A 459 -3.71 -1.44 12.34
C GLY A 459 -4.42 -2.14 13.51
N ALA A 460 -3.77 -2.31 14.66
CA ALA A 460 -4.41 -2.78 15.88
C ALA A 460 -5.38 -1.74 16.47
N VAL A 461 -6.29 -2.16 17.34
CA VAL A 461 -7.31 -1.29 17.95
C VAL A 461 -7.30 -1.36 19.48
N VAL A 462 -7.26 -0.20 20.14
CA VAL A 462 -7.52 -0.09 21.58
C VAL A 462 -8.79 0.72 21.80
N SER A 463 -9.75 0.20 22.58
CA SER A 463 -11.02 0.87 22.88
C SER A 463 -11.21 1.07 24.38
N ALA A 464 -11.52 2.31 24.80
CA ALA A 464 -11.76 2.68 26.19
C ALA A 464 -12.68 3.91 26.33
N SER A 465 -13.42 4.05 27.42
CA SER A 465 -14.22 5.25 27.71
C SER A 465 -13.36 6.49 28.02
N SER A 466 -12.14 6.29 28.53
CA SER A 466 -11.08 7.30 28.58
C SER A 466 -9.71 6.65 28.80
N VAL A 467 -8.63 7.37 28.47
CA VAL A 467 -7.26 7.01 28.83
C VAL A 467 -6.65 8.09 29.73
N THR A 468 -6.23 7.74 30.95
CA THR A 468 -5.42 8.62 31.81
C THR A 468 -3.94 8.35 31.57
N LEU A 469 -3.12 9.41 31.52
CA LEU A 469 -1.66 9.34 31.43
C LEU A 469 -1.05 10.04 32.65
N GLY A 470 -0.24 9.34 33.44
CA GLY A 470 0.43 9.87 34.65
C GLY A 470 -0.58 10.29 35.73
N ASN A 471 -1.25 9.32 36.36
CA ASN A 471 -2.37 9.59 37.26
C ASN A 471 -1.95 10.27 38.58
N LEU A 472 -0.94 9.71 39.27
CA LEU A 472 -0.42 10.22 40.55
C LEU A 472 0.94 10.92 40.40
N ALA A 473 1.32 11.74 41.38
CA ALA A 473 2.62 12.41 41.39
C ALA A 473 3.78 11.40 41.28
N PHE A 474 4.83 11.77 40.55
CA PHE A 474 5.99 10.93 40.20
C PHE A 474 5.72 9.72 39.28
N SER A 475 4.46 9.41 38.94
CA SER A 475 4.15 8.42 37.89
C SER A 475 4.50 8.93 36.49
N VAL A 476 4.73 8.02 35.55
CA VAL A 476 5.04 8.33 34.14
C VAL A 476 4.12 7.54 33.24
N GLY A 477 3.37 8.20 32.36
CA GLY A 477 2.42 7.57 31.44
C GLY A 477 2.66 7.92 29.98
N THR A 478 3.07 6.94 29.18
CA THR A 478 3.39 7.13 27.75
C THR A 478 2.40 6.40 26.83
N LEU A 479 1.76 7.14 25.93
CA LEU A 479 0.96 6.61 24.82
C LEU A 479 1.73 6.79 23.51
N ASN A 480 2.03 5.70 22.82
CA ASN A 480 2.64 5.71 21.49
C ASN A 480 1.60 5.32 20.43
N ILE A 481 1.46 6.13 19.39
CA ILE A 481 0.69 5.83 18.18
C ILE A 481 1.68 5.59 17.03
N GLY A 482 1.73 4.35 16.55
CA GLY A 482 2.84 3.87 15.73
C GLY A 482 3.98 3.35 16.61
N ALA A 483 5.21 3.81 16.38
CA ALA A 483 6.39 3.42 17.13
C ALA A 483 6.57 4.26 18.42
N ALA A 484 7.47 3.81 19.30
CA ALA A 484 7.92 4.61 20.44
C ALA A 484 8.86 5.76 20.00
N SER A 485 9.08 6.74 20.87
CA SER A 485 9.99 7.87 20.60
C SER A 485 11.39 7.40 20.20
N GLY A 486 11.95 8.00 19.15
CA GLY A 486 13.30 7.69 18.65
C GLY A 486 13.48 6.32 17.98
N GLN A 487 12.40 5.53 17.83
CA GLN A 487 12.41 4.29 17.03
C GLN A 487 12.03 4.58 15.57
N THR A 488 12.24 3.61 14.68
CA THR A 488 11.77 3.72 13.28
C THR A 488 10.24 3.72 13.23
N ALA A 489 9.66 4.71 12.55
CA ALA A 489 8.21 4.84 12.36
C ALA A 489 7.59 3.57 11.73
N VAL A 490 6.44 3.16 12.26
CA VAL A 490 5.63 2.04 11.71
C VAL A 490 4.22 2.52 11.35
N ALA A 491 3.35 1.67 10.82
CA ALA A 491 1.96 2.07 10.63
C ALA A 491 1.29 2.33 12.00
N PRO A 492 0.39 3.32 12.14
CA PRO A 492 -0.33 3.55 13.38
C PRO A 492 -1.36 2.44 13.62
N GLY A 493 -1.78 2.26 14.87
CA GLY A 493 -3.04 1.63 15.21
C GLY A 493 -4.07 2.67 15.67
N THR A 494 -5.31 2.25 15.90
CA THR A 494 -6.43 3.13 16.24
C THR A 494 -6.68 3.15 17.73
N LEU A 495 -6.59 4.33 18.36
CA LEU A 495 -7.11 4.55 19.71
C LEU A 495 -8.55 5.08 19.64
N ASN A 496 -9.51 4.21 19.96
CA ASN A 496 -10.93 4.51 20.01
C ASN A 496 -11.33 4.95 21.44
N THR A 497 -11.28 6.26 21.70
CA THR A 497 -11.70 6.84 22.98
C THR A 497 -12.15 8.29 22.78
N PRO A 498 -13.13 8.81 23.53
CA PRO A 498 -13.48 10.24 23.46
C PRO A 498 -12.46 11.15 24.16
N LEU A 499 -11.65 10.63 25.09
CA LEU A 499 -10.83 11.43 26.01
C LEU A 499 -9.49 10.78 26.34
N VAL A 500 -8.40 11.52 26.13
CA VAL A 500 -7.08 11.28 26.72
C VAL A 500 -6.77 12.42 27.72
N ARG A 501 -6.25 12.08 28.90
CA ARG A 501 -6.09 13.04 30.00
C ARG A 501 -4.81 12.86 30.79
N PHE A 502 -4.01 13.91 30.86
CA PHE A 502 -2.89 14.05 31.77
C PHE A 502 -3.37 14.38 33.20
N ARG A 503 -2.69 13.85 34.24
CA ARG A 503 -3.00 14.12 35.66
C ARG A 503 -1.79 14.61 36.45
N THR A 504 -1.47 14.14 37.67
CA THR A 504 -0.40 14.76 38.48
C THR A 504 0.99 14.15 38.27
N GLY A 505 1.08 13.05 37.53
CA GLY A 505 2.33 12.50 37.00
C GLY A 505 2.72 13.12 35.66
N THR A 506 3.84 12.66 35.10
CA THR A 506 4.35 13.12 33.80
C THR A 506 3.71 12.32 32.68
N GLY A 507 3.05 13.00 31.74
CA GLY A 507 2.41 12.36 30.60
C GLY A 507 3.15 12.58 29.28
N TYR A 508 3.10 11.58 28.38
CA TYR A 508 3.63 11.66 27.02
C TYR A 508 2.64 11.07 26.03
N ILE A 509 2.37 11.79 24.93
CA ILE A 509 1.74 11.24 23.73
C ILE A 509 2.72 11.39 22.58
N VAL A 510 3.08 10.27 21.93
CA VAL A 510 4.04 10.22 20.83
C VAL A 510 3.35 9.73 19.56
N PHE A 511 3.46 10.52 18.49
CA PHE A 511 3.06 10.15 17.14
C PHE A 511 4.31 9.92 16.29
N ASN A 512 4.66 8.65 16.10
CA ASN A 512 5.82 8.24 15.31
C ASN A 512 5.36 7.17 14.29
N HIS A 513 4.68 7.63 13.24
CA HIS A 513 3.98 6.74 12.32
C HIS A 513 4.18 7.08 10.83
N THR A 514 3.95 6.12 9.94
CA THR A 514 4.18 6.28 8.50
C THR A 514 3.02 6.91 7.72
N THR A 515 1.82 6.99 8.30
CA THR A 515 0.60 7.48 7.63
C THR A 515 0.59 9.00 7.41
N SER A 516 0.11 9.44 6.26
CA SER A 516 0.05 10.84 5.80
C SER A 516 -1.28 11.57 6.05
N ASN A 517 -2.23 10.93 6.72
CA ASN A 517 -3.57 11.46 7.01
C ASN A 517 -4.20 10.85 8.29
N TYR A 518 -3.42 10.57 9.33
CA TYR A 518 -3.92 9.90 10.53
C TYR A 518 -4.76 10.85 11.40
N THR A 519 -6.07 10.60 11.49
CA THR A 519 -6.99 11.40 12.31
C THR A 519 -6.96 10.96 13.78
N PHE A 520 -6.52 11.85 14.66
CA PHE A 520 -6.64 11.69 16.10
C PHE A 520 -7.85 12.49 16.61
N ALA A 521 -8.96 11.77 16.82
CA ALA A 521 -10.24 12.31 17.29
C ALA A 521 -10.42 12.47 18.82
N PRO A 522 -9.66 11.83 19.74
CA PRO A 522 -9.83 12.05 21.17
C PRO A 522 -9.55 13.50 21.61
N VAL A 523 -10.32 14.01 22.56
CA VAL A 523 -9.98 15.26 23.28
C VAL A 523 -8.74 15.01 24.14
N ILE A 524 -7.73 15.89 24.07
CA ILE A 524 -6.57 15.86 24.97
C ILE A 524 -6.74 16.93 26.07
N SER A 525 -6.51 16.57 27.33
CA SER A 525 -6.75 17.44 28.50
C SER A 525 -5.67 17.30 29.59
N GLY A 526 -5.54 18.30 30.46
CA GLY A 526 -4.61 18.30 31.61
C GLY A 526 -3.30 19.07 31.37
N SER A 527 -2.56 19.41 32.43
CA SER A 527 -1.50 20.44 32.38
C SER A 527 -0.05 19.93 32.46
N SER A 528 0.14 18.64 32.73
CA SER A 528 1.43 18.02 33.12
C SER A 528 2.10 17.19 32.04
N GLY A 529 1.40 16.91 30.93
CA GLY A 529 1.90 16.06 29.86
C GLY A 529 2.30 16.82 28.61
N THR A 530 3.07 16.14 27.77
CA THR A 530 3.58 16.68 26.50
C THR A 530 3.11 15.85 25.31
N VAL A 531 3.05 16.51 24.15
CA VAL A 531 2.73 15.87 22.87
C VAL A 531 3.94 15.99 21.95
N ALA A 532 4.33 14.89 21.33
CA ALA A 532 5.43 14.83 20.37
C ALA A 532 4.94 14.23 19.05
N VAL A 533 5.20 14.92 17.94
CA VAL A 533 5.07 14.39 16.58
C VAL A 533 6.47 14.24 16.00
N GLU A 534 6.84 13.01 15.66
CA GLU A 534 8.17 12.63 15.17
C GLU A 534 8.13 12.17 13.70
N ALA A 535 7.03 11.55 13.26
CA ALA A 535 6.88 11.08 11.88
C ALA A 535 5.40 11.01 11.44
N GLY A 536 5.20 11.14 10.13
CA GLY A 536 3.88 11.08 9.49
C GLY A 536 3.09 12.39 9.57
N THR A 537 1.79 12.33 9.28
CA THR A 537 0.88 13.47 9.43
C THR A 537 -0.25 13.10 10.38
N THR A 538 -0.29 13.78 11.52
CA THR A 538 -1.33 13.63 12.55
C THR A 538 -2.32 14.79 12.44
N ILE A 539 -3.62 14.50 12.35
CA ILE A 539 -4.70 15.48 12.23
C ILE A 539 -5.49 15.51 13.53
N PHE A 540 -5.43 16.62 14.27
CA PHE A 540 -6.23 16.83 15.49
C PHE A 540 -7.55 17.51 15.12
N THR A 541 -8.68 16.82 15.35
CA THR A 541 -10.03 17.32 15.03
C THR A 541 -10.81 17.80 16.25
N ALA A 542 -10.44 17.37 17.47
CA ALA A 542 -11.11 17.75 18.71
C ALA A 542 -10.63 19.09 19.28
N ALA A 543 -11.49 19.75 20.05
CA ALA A 543 -11.12 20.89 20.88
C ALA A 543 -10.45 20.40 22.18
N SER A 544 -9.14 20.56 22.27
CA SER A 544 -8.28 20.00 23.32
C SER A 544 -7.72 21.11 24.22
N ASN A 545 -7.84 20.93 25.54
CA ASN A 545 -7.53 21.98 26.53
C ASN A 545 -6.30 21.69 27.40
N TYR A 546 -5.43 20.77 26.96
CA TYR A 546 -4.14 20.55 27.60
C TYR A 546 -3.20 21.76 27.42
N THR A 547 -2.35 22.01 28.43
CA THR A 547 -1.49 23.21 28.48
C THR A 547 0.01 22.89 28.43
N GLY A 548 0.41 21.64 28.66
CA GLY A 548 1.80 21.22 28.52
C GLY A 548 2.25 21.18 27.07
N ALA A 549 3.57 21.22 26.83
CA ALA A 549 4.13 21.57 25.54
C ALA A 549 3.83 20.56 24.41
N THR A 550 3.53 21.09 23.24
CA THR A 550 3.47 20.35 21.97
C THR A 550 4.77 20.55 21.20
N THR A 551 5.34 19.47 20.68
CA THR A 551 6.58 19.48 19.89
C THR A 551 6.38 18.77 18.57
N VAL A 552 6.86 19.36 17.49
CA VAL A 552 6.89 18.76 16.15
C VAL A 552 8.35 18.62 15.75
N ASN A 553 8.90 17.44 16.02
CA ASN A 553 10.31 17.08 15.81
C ASN A 553 10.55 16.47 14.42
N GLY A 554 9.48 16.03 13.76
CA GLY A 554 9.44 15.60 12.38
C GLY A 554 7.99 15.40 11.93
N GLY A 555 7.76 15.17 10.64
CA GLY A 555 6.40 15.00 10.11
C GLY A 555 5.56 16.28 10.17
N THR A 556 4.24 16.13 10.28
CA THR A 556 3.27 17.23 10.27
C THR A 556 2.21 17.06 11.36
N LEU A 557 1.98 18.11 12.15
CA LEU A 557 0.79 18.23 13.01
C LEU A 557 -0.20 19.20 12.34
N ALA A 558 -1.39 18.70 11.98
CA ALA A 558 -2.47 19.51 11.42
C ALA A 558 -3.58 19.71 12.47
N VAL A 559 -3.70 20.91 13.03
CA VAL A 559 -4.73 21.26 14.02
C VAL A 559 -5.94 21.84 13.30
N ASN A 560 -6.99 21.04 13.16
CA ASN A 560 -8.29 21.45 12.60
C ASN A 560 -9.36 21.64 13.69
N GLY A 561 -9.16 21.07 14.88
CA GLY A 561 -9.88 21.41 16.10
C GLY A 561 -9.20 22.57 16.86
N SER A 562 -8.83 22.35 18.12
CA SER A 562 -7.99 23.33 18.84
C SER A 562 -7.06 22.68 19.87
N ILE A 563 -5.97 23.37 20.19
CA ILE A 563 -5.04 23.05 21.30
C ILE A 563 -4.70 24.33 22.07
N VAL A 564 -4.69 24.27 23.40
CA VAL A 564 -4.27 25.41 24.26
C VAL A 564 -2.76 25.43 24.50
N SER A 565 -2.09 24.28 24.36
CA SER A 565 -0.64 24.11 24.48
C SER A 565 0.16 25.07 23.60
N SER A 566 1.27 25.60 24.11
CA SER A 566 2.30 26.16 23.26
C SER A 566 2.90 25.08 22.35
N SER A 567 3.26 25.46 21.13
CA SER A 567 3.77 24.55 20.09
C SER A 567 5.17 24.95 19.64
N THR A 568 6.12 24.02 19.70
CA THR A 568 7.49 24.20 19.21
C THR A 568 7.72 23.31 17.99
N VAL A 569 8.03 23.91 16.85
CA VAL A 569 8.35 23.22 15.60
C VAL A 569 9.86 23.23 15.40
N ASN A 570 10.45 22.05 15.26
CA ASN A 570 11.88 21.83 15.08
C ASN A 570 12.21 21.43 13.63
N SER A 571 13.50 21.27 13.32
CA SER A 571 13.99 20.95 11.98
C SER A 571 13.31 19.72 11.37
N GLY A 572 12.68 19.87 10.20
CA GLY A 572 11.94 18.80 9.53
C GLY A 572 10.51 18.58 10.04
N GLY A 573 10.08 19.30 11.08
CA GLY A 573 8.68 19.33 11.53
C GLY A 573 7.86 20.42 10.84
N THR A 574 6.55 20.16 10.69
CA THR A 574 5.57 21.14 10.17
C THR A 574 4.36 21.29 11.10
N LEU A 575 4.02 22.52 11.51
CA LEU A 575 2.72 22.82 12.13
C LEU A 575 1.76 23.37 11.07
N SER A 576 0.51 22.91 11.07
CA SER A 576 -0.48 23.21 10.05
C SER A 576 -1.93 23.08 10.57
N GLY A 577 -2.89 23.10 9.65
CA GLY A 577 -4.33 23.04 9.89
C GLY A 577 -5.02 24.41 9.83
N SER A 578 -6.32 24.41 10.11
CA SER A 578 -7.21 25.58 10.05
C SER A 578 -7.98 25.84 11.35
N GLY A 579 -7.45 25.36 12.48
CA GLY A 579 -8.02 25.49 13.82
C GLY A 579 -7.33 26.55 14.68
N THR A 580 -7.35 26.35 16.00
CA THR A 580 -6.72 27.26 16.97
C THR A 580 -5.60 26.58 17.75
N VAL A 581 -4.45 27.23 17.88
CA VAL A 581 -3.28 26.79 18.67
C VAL A 581 -2.90 27.83 19.73
N GLY A 582 -2.18 27.43 20.78
CA GLY A 582 -1.51 28.37 21.69
C GLY A 582 -0.30 29.07 21.04
N SER A 583 0.53 29.77 21.83
CA SER A 583 1.76 30.41 21.31
C SER A 583 2.66 29.44 20.53
N VAL A 584 3.17 29.87 19.38
CA VAL A 584 3.98 29.04 18.46
C VAL A 584 5.41 29.55 18.38
N THR A 585 6.39 28.64 18.48
CA THR A 585 7.79 28.89 18.12
C THR A 585 8.20 27.96 16.99
N VAL A 586 8.80 28.50 15.93
CA VAL A 586 9.32 27.73 14.79
C VAL A 586 10.82 27.94 14.70
N ASN A 587 11.58 26.90 15.00
CA ASN A 587 13.04 26.91 14.99
C ASN A 587 13.59 26.72 13.57
N SER A 588 14.91 26.90 13.41
CA SER A 588 15.58 26.75 12.11
C SER A 588 15.32 25.37 11.50
N GLY A 589 14.97 25.32 10.21
CA GLY A 589 14.55 24.11 9.50
C GLY A 589 13.11 23.64 9.80
N GLY A 590 12.41 24.26 10.75
CA GLY A 590 10.99 24.00 11.02
C GLY A 590 10.06 24.79 10.10
N SER A 591 8.86 24.29 9.87
CA SER A 591 7.87 24.91 8.97
C SER A 591 6.54 25.23 9.66
N LEU A 592 5.98 26.40 9.37
CA LEU A 592 4.59 26.74 9.69
C LEU A 592 3.81 26.89 8.38
N ALA A 593 2.75 26.10 8.23
CA ALA A 593 1.92 26.02 7.04
C ALA A 593 0.44 26.27 7.39
N PRO A 594 0.02 27.52 7.65
CA PRO A 594 -1.37 27.82 7.97
C PRO A 594 -2.29 27.39 6.85
N GLY A 595 -3.42 26.77 7.17
CA GLY A 595 -4.49 26.47 6.21
C GLY A 595 -4.15 25.47 5.11
N PHE A 596 -3.17 24.57 5.30
CA PHE A 596 -2.86 23.50 4.32
C PHE A 596 -4.01 22.49 4.10
N SER A 597 -5.07 22.58 4.92
CA SER A 597 -6.35 21.86 4.73
C SER A 597 -7.26 22.47 3.66
N GLY A 598 -7.04 23.72 3.22
CA GLY A 598 -7.87 24.35 2.19
C GLY A 598 -7.51 25.78 1.82
N ALA A 599 -7.77 26.12 0.54
CA ALA A 599 -7.72 27.47 -0.01
C ALA A 599 -8.33 28.53 0.94
N GLY A 600 -7.62 29.65 1.18
CA GLY A 600 -8.09 30.77 1.99
C GLY A 600 -8.26 30.53 3.49
N SER A 601 -7.94 29.33 4.00
CA SER A 601 -8.17 28.98 5.40
C SER A 601 -7.11 29.52 6.37
N VAL A 602 -7.48 29.65 7.64
CA VAL A 602 -6.77 30.43 8.67
C VAL A 602 -6.35 29.53 9.82
N LEU A 603 -5.10 29.65 10.28
CA LEU A 603 -4.67 29.10 11.57
C LEU A 603 -4.69 30.21 12.62
N THR A 604 -5.47 30.06 13.68
CA THR A 604 -5.53 31.05 14.77
C THR A 604 -4.48 30.74 15.83
N ILE A 605 -3.61 31.69 16.14
CA ILE A 605 -2.58 31.58 17.17
C ILE A 605 -3.02 32.42 18.38
N SER A 606 -3.62 31.77 19.37
CA SER A 606 -4.06 32.36 20.65
C SER A 606 -2.86 32.56 21.60
N GLY A 607 -1.94 33.41 21.18
CA GLY A 607 -0.66 33.66 21.84
C GLY A 607 0.26 34.50 20.95
N SER A 608 1.56 34.48 21.23
CA SER A 608 2.57 35.06 20.31
C SER A 608 3.10 34.02 19.34
N LEU A 609 3.59 34.48 18.19
CA LEU A 609 4.31 33.70 17.19
C LEU A 609 5.79 34.12 17.17
N ALA A 610 6.72 33.16 17.15
CA ALA A 610 8.14 33.38 16.95
C ALA A 610 8.66 32.53 15.78
N MET A 611 8.98 33.17 14.65
CA MET A 611 9.57 32.55 13.46
C MET A 611 11.07 32.82 13.43
N GLN A 612 11.90 31.81 13.74
CA GLN A 612 13.36 31.96 13.83
C GLN A 612 14.05 32.03 12.47
N SER A 613 15.29 32.52 12.45
CA SER A 613 16.11 32.53 11.23
C SER A 613 16.28 31.12 10.66
N GLY A 614 16.04 30.96 9.35
CA GLY A 614 16.05 29.66 8.67
C GLY A 614 14.81 28.78 8.93
N ALA A 615 13.79 29.27 9.63
CA ALA A 615 12.45 28.67 9.59
C ALA A 615 11.73 29.01 8.28
N LEU A 616 10.73 28.21 7.91
CA LEU A 616 9.90 28.42 6.72
C LEU A 616 8.45 28.76 7.06
N TYR A 617 7.88 29.73 6.34
CA TYR A 617 6.47 30.07 6.38
C TYR A 617 5.84 29.70 5.03
N LEU A 618 4.99 28.66 5.02
CA LEU A 618 4.42 28.09 3.80
C LEU A 618 3.01 28.67 3.58
N VAL A 619 2.86 29.47 2.53
CA VAL A 619 1.60 30.12 2.15
C VAL A 619 0.96 29.37 0.98
N GLN A 620 -0.32 29.04 1.11
CA GLN A 620 -1.13 28.47 0.04
C GLN A 620 -2.08 29.52 -0.53
N LEU A 621 -1.95 29.85 -1.81
CA LEU A 621 -2.86 30.79 -2.49
C LEU A 621 -4.11 30.05 -2.96
N GLY A 622 -5.28 30.60 -2.65
CA GLY A 622 -6.54 29.87 -2.73
C GLY A 622 -7.77 30.76 -2.92
N SER A 623 -7.97 31.25 -4.14
CA SER A 623 -9.12 32.04 -4.61
C SER A 623 -9.43 33.28 -3.76
N VAL A 624 -9.01 34.44 -4.25
CA VAL A 624 -9.10 35.79 -3.62
C VAL A 624 -8.49 35.96 -2.21
N THR A 625 -8.13 34.88 -1.52
CA THR A 625 -7.42 34.93 -0.23
C THR A 625 -6.23 33.97 -0.21
N ALA A 626 -5.18 34.36 0.51
CA ALA A 626 -4.08 33.48 0.89
C ALA A 626 -4.43 32.75 2.20
N SER A 627 -3.89 31.55 2.40
CA SER A 627 -3.85 30.96 3.73
C SER A 627 -2.95 31.80 4.65
N ARG A 628 -3.35 31.96 5.91
CA ARG A 628 -2.70 32.90 6.84
C ARG A 628 -2.76 32.46 8.30
N ALA A 629 -1.83 32.97 9.11
CA ALA A 629 -1.90 32.92 10.55
C ALA A 629 -2.50 34.21 11.12
N ASP A 630 -3.52 34.09 11.97
CA ASP A 630 -4.10 35.20 12.73
C ASP A 630 -3.64 35.09 14.19
N VAL A 631 -2.72 35.97 14.60
CA VAL A 631 -2.01 35.94 15.89
C VAL A 631 -2.63 36.95 16.85
N SER A 632 -3.07 36.51 18.03
CA SER A 632 -3.68 37.41 19.03
C SER A 632 -2.66 38.22 19.83
N GLY A 633 -1.43 37.71 19.95
CA GLY A 633 -0.28 38.39 20.56
C GLY A 633 0.62 39.05 19.51
N THR A 634 1.91 39.17 19.85
CA THR A 634 2.95 39.65 18.94
C THR A 634 3.40 38.58 17.95
N ALA A 635 3.80 38.98 16.74
CA ALA A 635 4.51 38.11 15.80
C ALA A 635 5.96 38.60 15.63
N THR A 636 6.90 37.77 16.09
CA THR A 636 8.34 38.02 16.03
C THR A 636 8.94 37.23 14.86
N LEU A 637 9.45 37.93 13.86
CA LEU A 637 9.91 37.39 12.58
C LEU A 637 11.42 37.66 12.43
N THR A 638 12.27 36.77 12.91
CA THR A 638 13.74 36.98 12.91
C THR A 638 14.41 36.42 11.65
N GLY A 639 13.90 36.80 10.47
CA GLY A 639 14.49 36.40 9.19
C GLY A 639 14.15 34.98 8.73
N ALA A 640 12.97 34.47 9.08
CA ALA A 640 12.39 33.29 8.43
C ALA A 640 12.07 33.58 6.94
N GLY A 641 12.01 32.54 6.10
CA GLY A 641 11.69 32.66 4.67
C GLY A 641 10.24 32.32 4.35
N VAL A 642 9.56 33.13 3.52
CA VAL A 642 8.22 32.81 3.02
C VAL A 642 8.33 32.03 1.70
N GLN A 643 7.67 30.88 1.61
CA GLN A 643 7.50 30.13 0.37
C GLN A 643 6.02 30.07 -0.02
N VAL A 644 5.72 30.42 -1.27
CA VAL A 644 4.35 30.53 -1.79
C VAL A 644 4.06 29.39 -2.76
N ARG A 645 3.00 28.64 -2.49
CA ARG A 645 2.49 27.57 -3.36
C ARG A 645 1.10 27.94 -3.86
N LEU A 646 0.85 27.76 -5.14
CA LEU A 646 -0.50 27.85 -5.70
C LEU A 646 -1.24 26.54 -5.42
N ALA A 647 -2.49 26.63 -4.97
CA ALA A 647 -3.41 25.49 -4.99
C ALA A 647 -4.03 25.37 -6.39
N PRO A 648 -4.21 24.15 -6.93
CA PRO A 648 -4.86 23.95 -8.23
C PRO A 648 -6.26 24.61 -8.28
N GLY A 649 -6.64 25.14 -9.45
CA GLY A 649 -7.96 25.72 -9.67
C GLY A 649 -8.25 27.00 -8.88
N SER A 650 -7.23 27.73 -8.42
CA SER A 650 -7.38 28.90 -7.53
C SER A 650 -7.08 30.22 -8.22
N THR A 651 -7.96 31.23 -8.07
CA THR A 651 -7.65 32.59 -8.54
C THR A 651 -6.59 33.27 -7.66
N VAL A 652 -5.71 34.05 -8.27
CA VAL A 652 -4.59 34.73 -7.61
C VAL A 652 -4.86 36.24 -7.54
N ALA A 653 -4.61 36.83 -6.37
CA ALA A 653 -4.63 38.28 -6.17
C ALA A 653 -3.20 38.85 -6.18
N LYS A 654 -3.04 40.10 -6.66
CA LYS A 654 -1.77 40.83 -6.61
C LYS A 654 -1.22 41.03 -5.20
N GLN A 655 -2.11 41.20 -4.23
CA GLN A 655 -1.78 41.40 -2.83
C GLN A 655 -2.66 40.50 -1.96
N SER A 656 -2.12 39.97 -0.88
CA SER A 656 -2.88 39.18 0.11
C SER A 656 -2.23 39.26 1.48
N THR A 657 -3.04 39.43 2.53
CA THR A 657 -2.57 39.28 3.92
C THR A 657 -2.23 37.82 4.17
N ILE A 658 -0.95 37.54 4.45
CA ILE A 658 -0.45 36.20 4.75
C ILE A 658 -0.25 35.97 6.25
N LEU A 659 -0.25 37.04 7.06
CA LEU A 659 -0.15 36.99 8.52
C LEU A 659 -0.79 38.26 9.08
N HIS A 660 -1.64 38.11 10.10
CA HIS A 660 -2.14 39.20 10.94
C HIS A 660 -1.68 39.00 12.39
N ALA A 661 -1.32 40.08 13.09
CA ALA A 661 -0.89 40.04 14.48
C ALA A 661 -1.46 41.23 15.26
N ALA A 662 -2.42 40.97 16.15
CA ALA A 662 -3.12 42.00 16.91
C ALA A 662 -2.21 42.72 17.94
N GLY A 663 -1.18 42.05 18.45
CA GLY A 663 -0.10 42.66 19.24
C GLY A 663 0.99 43.34 18.41
N GLY A 664 0.90 43.28 17.08
CA GLY A 664 1.85 43.85 16.13
C GLY A 664 3.10 43.00 15.86
N LEU A 665 3.89 43.45 14.87
CA LEU A 665 5.04 42.73 14.33
C LEU A 665 6.39 42.99 15.04
N GLY A 666 6.38 43.72 16.16
CA GLY A 666 7.57 44.00 16.98
C GLY A 666 8.72 44.75 16.28
N GLY A 667 8.50 45.32 15.09
CA GLY A 667 9.56 45.89 14.25
C GLY A 667 10.43 44.84 13.51
N THR A 668 9.93 43.60 13.38
CA THR A 668 10.66 42.46 12.81
C THR A 668 10.07 42.02 11.47
N THR A 669 10.87 41.36 10.61
CA THR A 669 10.50 41.03 9.23
C THR A 669 11.01 39.66 8.78
N PHE A 670 10.24 39.00 7.91
CA PHE A 670 10.73 37.84 7.14
C PHE A 670 11.92 38.27 6.25
N ALA A 671 12.85 37.35 6.00
CA ALA A 671 14.03 37.60 5.17
C ALA A 671 13.69 37.82 3.68
N GLY A 672 12.53 37.36 3.24
CA GLY A 672 12.03 37.51 1.88
C GLY A 672 10.90 36.54 1.57
N ALA A 673 10.38 36.61 0.35
CA ALA A 673 9.39 35.68 -0.18
C ALA A 673 9.85 35.09 -1.51
N SER A 674 9.46 33.84 -1.78
CA SER A 674 9.68 33.17 -3.06
C SER A 674 8.39 32.52 -3.56
N ALA A 675 8.17 32.61 -4.87
CA ALA A 675 7.00 32.09 -5.57
C ALA A 675 7.41 31.60 -6.96
N THR A 676 6.81 30.51 -7.45
CA THR A 676 7.07 30.01 -8.81
C THR A 676 6.39 30.93 -9.82
N ASN A 677 7.11 31.37 -10.87
CA ASN A 677 6.62 32.29 -11.92
C ASN A 677 6.10 33.67 -11.46
N PHE A 678 6.36 34.07 -10.21
CA PHE A 678 6.08 35.42 -9.72
C PHE A 678 7.31 36.02 -9.05
N VAL A 679 7.56 37.32 -9.27
CA VAL A 679 8.40 38.11 -8.36
C VAL A 679 7.56 38.41 -7.13
N ALA A 680 7.92 37.78 -6.01
CA ALA A 680 7.26 37.97 -4.72
C ALA A 680 8.02 39.01 -3.88
N SER A 681 7.27 39.91 -3.22
CA SER A 681 7.82 40.86 -2.25
C SER A 681 6.87 41.02 -1.06
N LEU A 682 7.39 41.47 0.07
CA LEU A 682 6.62 41.64 1.31
C LEU A 682 6.52 43.12 1.66
N SER A 683 5.31 43.56 2.02
CA SER A 683 5.07 44.87 2.62
C SER A 683 4.36 44.69 3.96
N TYR A 684 4.51 45.69 4.84
CA TYR A 684 4.18 45.56 6.25
C TYR A 684 3.30 46.74 6.70
N THR A 685 2.24 46.45 7.44
CA THR A 685 1.54 47.43 8.29
C THR A 685 2.06 47.27 9.74
N PRO A 686 1.56 48.03 10.74
CA PRO A 686 1.88 47.74 12.14
C PRO A 686 1.47 46.33 12.61
N THR A 687 0.48 45.72 11.94
CA THR A 687 -0.22 44.47 12.33
C THR A 687 -0.14 43.35 11.29
N ASP A 688 0.14 43.65 10.02
CA ASP A 688 -0.09 42.72 8.90
C ASP A 688 1.16 42.54 8.03
N VAL A 689 1.38 41.31 7.59
CA VAL A 689 2.31 40.98 6.51
C VAL A 689 1.50 40.76 5.23
N LEU A 690 1.77 41.61 4.24
CA LEU A 690 1.15 41.57 2.92
C LEU A 690 2.14 40.94 1.94
N LEU A 691 1.76 39.81 1.35
CA LEU A 691 2.42 39.27 0.17
C LEU A 691 1.99 40.06 -1.05
N ASN A 692 2.95 40.55 -1.82
CA ASN A 692 2.75 41.22 -3.10
C ASN A 692 3.36 40.33 -4.19
N LEU A 693 2.65 40.19 -5.31
CA LEU A 693 3.06 39.39 -6.46
C LEU A 693 3.06 40.26 -7.72
N SER A 694 4.13 40.14 -8.50
CA SER A 694 4.20 40.56 -9.89
C SER A 694 4.40 39.33 -10.77
N ALA A 695 3.57 39.16 -11.79
CA ALA A 695 3.66 38.02 -12.70
C ALA A 695 4.94 38.09 -13.54
N ALA A 696 5.68 36.98 -13.56
CA ALA A 696 6.98 36.83 -14.21
C ALA A 696 7.12 35.43 -14.86
N LEU A 697 6.03 34.95 -15.48
CA LEU A 697 5.95 33.67 -16.17
C LEU A 697 7.05 33.56 -17.22
N GLY A 698 7.83 32.47 -17.16
CA GLY A 698 8.90 32.20 -18.11
C GLY A 698 10.18 33.04 -17.95
N ALA A 699 10.26 33.95 -16.98
CA ALA A 699 11.44 34.80 -16.79
C ALA A 699 12.74 34.00 -16.66
N GLY A 700 13.72 34.27 -17.53
CA GLY A 700 15.01 33.57 -17.57
C GLY A 700 14.98 32.14 -18.14
N THR A 701 13.85 31.63 -18.62
CA THR A 701 13.71 30.21 -19.04
C THR A 701 14.04 29.92 -20.51
N GLY A 702 14.33 30.95 -21.32
CA GLY A 702 14.66 30.78 -22.73
C GLY A 702 13.47 30.33 -23.59
N LEU A 703 12.32 30.98 -23.41
CA LEU A 703 11.14 30.77 -24.25
C LEU A 703 11.40 31.22 -25.70
N ASN A 704 10.71 30.56 -26.64
CA ASN A 704 10.63 31.02 -28.03
C ASN A 704 9.58 32.14 -28.19
N VAL A 705 9.56 32.84 -29.33
CA VAL A 705 8.72 34.05 -29.51
C VAL A 705 7.22 33.78 -29.24
N ASN A 706 6.65 32.69 -29.76
CA ASN A 706 5.25 32.33 -29.53
C ASN A 706 4.96 32.05 -28.05
N GLN A 707 5.83 31.32 -27.35
CA GLN A 707 5.69 31.07 -25.91
C GLN A 707 5.87 32.34 -25.08
N GLN A 708 6.83 33.20 -25.45
CA GLN A 708 7.10 34.47 -24.79
C GLN A 708 5.93 35.45 -24.98
N ASN A 709 5.35 35.53 -26.17
CA ASN A 709 4.17 36.36 -26.45
C ASN A 709 2.98 35.95 -25.58
N VAL A 710 2.74 34.65 -25.35
CA VAL A 710 1.72 34.16 -24.40
C VAL A 710 2.11 34.48 -22.95
N ALA A 711 3.38 34.25 -22.57
CA ALA A 711 3.83 34.53 -21.20
C ALA A 711 3.71 36.02 -20.85
N ASP A 712 4.16 36.91 -21.73
CA ASP A 712 4.08 38.37 -21.60
C ASP A 712 2.63 38.85 -21.54
N VAL A 713 1.71 38.25 -22.31
CA VAL A 713 0.31 38.67 -22.29
C VAL A 713 -0.39 38.28 -20.99
N LEU A 714 -0.07 37.10 -20.42
CA LEU A 714 -0.58 36.68 -19.12
C LEU A 714 0.07 37.48 -17.98
N ASN A 715 1.37 37.77 -18.09
CA ASN A 715 2.08 38.67 -17.19
C ASN A 715 1.43 40.06 -17.18
N ASN A 716 1.16 40.63 -18.36
CA ASN A 716 0.55 41.94 -18.51
C ASN A 716 -0.92 41.98 -18.07
N ALA A 717 -1.70 40.90 -18.25
CA ALA A 717 -3.07 40.81 -17.76
C ALA A 717 -3.13 40.90 -16.21
N PHE A 718 -2.28 40.14 -15.52
CA PHE A 718 -2.15 40.20 -14.06
C PHE A 718 -1.54 41.53 -13.61
N ASN A 719 -0.42 41.94 -14.20
CA ASN A 719 0.30 43.16 -13.82
C ASN A 719 -0.47 44.45 -14.16
N GLY A 720 -1.41 44.42 -15.10
CA GLY A 720 -2.37 45.49 -15.38
C GLY A 720 -3.47 45.65 -14.32
N GLY A 721 -3.63 44.68 -13.40
CA GLY A 721 -4.62 44.72 -12.33
C GLY A 721 -5.79 43.75 -12.48
N GLY A 722 -5.80 42.89 -13.52
CA GLY A 722 -6.75 41.78 -13.59
C GLY A 722 -6.39 40.67 -12.60
N ALA A 723 -7.40 40.05 -12.00
CA ALA A 723 -7.22 38.76 -11.34
C ALA A 723 -7.11 37.66 -12.40
N LEU A 724 -6.14 36.75 -12.28
CA LEU A 724 -6.06 35.59 -13.17
C LEU A 724 -7.20 34.60 -12.83
N PRO A 725 -8.01 34.18 -13.82
CA PRO A 725 -8.95 33.08 -13.64
C PRO A 725 -8.22 31.77 -13.29
N ALA A 726 -8.93 30.87 -12.62
CA ALA A 726 -8.37 29.66 -11.98
C ALA A 726 -7.47 28.82 -12.92
N ASN A 727 -7.97 28.54 -14.12
CA ASN A 727 -7.27 27.80 -15.17
C ASN A 727 -5.93 28.45 -15.59
N PHE A 728 -5.87 29.79 -15.68
CA PHE A 728 -4.63 30.49 -16.02
C PHE A 728 -3.64 30.49 -14.85
N ALA A 729 -4.10 30.53 -13.60
CA ALA A 729 -3.23 30.47 -12.43
C ALA A 729 -2.46 29.13 -12.35
N ASP A 730 -3.08 28.03 -12.75
CA ASP A 730 -2.42 26.71 -12.78
C ASP A 730 -1.21 26.67 -13.74
N VAL A 731 -1.21 27.48 -14.80
CA VAL A 731 -0.06 27.65 -15.71
C VAL A 731 1.16 28.23 -14.97
N PHE A 732 0.94 29.13 -14.00
CA PHE A 732 2.00 29.67 -13.15
C PHE A 732 2.55 28.64 -12.14
N GLY A 733 1.86 27.52 -11.92
CA GLY A 733 2.40 26.37 -11.19
C GLY A 733 3.42 25.54 -11.99
N LEU A 734 3.49 25.69 -13.31
CA LEU A 734 4.32 24.86 -14.20
C LEU A 734 5.75 25.38 -14.35
N THR A 735 6.69 24.45 -14.58
CA THR A 735 8.11 24.76 -14.87
C THR A 735 8.66 23.87 -16.00
N GLY A 736 9.87 24.16 -16.46
CA GLY A 736 10.66 23.26 -17.32
C GLY A 736 10.03 22.95 -18.69
N SER A 737 9.89 21.66 -19.02
CA SER A 737 9.17 21.18 -20.20
C SER A 737 7.69 21.54 -20.15
N ASN A 738 7.05 21.32 -19.00
CA ASN A 738 5.59 21.35 -18.86
C ASN A 738 5.05 22.77 -19.09
N LEU A 739 5.76 23.79 -18.59
CA LEU A 739 5.44 25.20 -18.88
C LEU A 739 5.54 25.51 -20.38
N ARG A 740 6.62 25.07 -21.04
CA ARG A 740 6.84 25.33 -22.48
C ARG A 740 5.78 24.65 -23.35
N THR A 741 5.41 23.41 -23.03
CA THR A 741 4.30 22.70 -23.70
C THR A 741 2.97 23.44 -23.52
N ALA A 742 2.63 23.84 -22.29
CA ALA A 742 1.40 24.58 -22.02
C ALA A 742 1.35 25.93 -22.76
N LEU A 743 2.45 26.70 -22.76
CA LEU A 743 2.52 27.98 -23.49
C LEU A 743 2.41 27.78 -25.02
N SER A 744 3.00 26.73 -25.58
CA SER A 744 2.80 26.39 -27.01
C SER A 744 1.36 25.98 -27.32
N GLN A 745 0.72 25.17 -26.47
CA GLN A 745 -0.69 24.81 -26.60
C GLN A 745 -1.62 26.03 -26.49
N LEU A 746 -1.29 27.01 -25.64
CA LEU A 746 -2.05 28.25 -25.46
C LEU A 746 -1.86 29.28 -26.58
N SER A 747 -0.89 29.09 -27.48
CA SER A 747 -0.58 30.07 -28.53
C SER A 747 -1.64 30.19 -29.64
N GLY A 748 -2.44 29.14 -29.89
CA GLY A 748 -3.41 29.12 -31.00
C GLY A 748 -2.79 28.91 -32.40
N GLU A 749 -1.54 28.43 -32.50
CA GLU A 749 -0.84 28.28 -33.78
C GLU A 749 -1.62 27.56 -34.91
N PRO A 750 -2.47 26.53 -34.67
CA PRO A 750 -3.26 25.88 -35.72
C PRO A 750 -4.12 26.82 -36.58
N ALA A 751 -4.52 27.98 -36.06
CA ALA A 751 -5.24 29.00 -36.82
C ALA A 751 -4.43 29.57 -38.01
N THR A 752 -3.10 29.57 -37.92
CA THR A 752 -2.19 30.15 -38.93
C THR A 752 -2.14 29.34 -40.23
N GLY A 753 -2.36 28.02 -40.16
CA GLY A 753 -2.22 27.09 -41.30
C GLY A 753 -3.28 27.25 -42.39
N ALA A 754 -4.43 27.85 -42.08
CA ALA A 754 -5.56 28.04 -43.00
C ALA A 754 -5.17 28.72 -44.33
N GLN A 755 -4.24 29.67 -44.27
CA GLN A 755 -3.67 30.37 -45.43
C GLN A 755 -2.94 29.41 -46.39
N GLN A 756 -2.13 28.48 -45.86
CA GLN A 756 -1.30 27.59 -46.70
C GLN A 756 -2.18 26.64 -47.51
N GLY A 757 -3.18 26.03 -46.86
CA GLY A 757 -4.17 25.20 -47.56
C GLY A 757 -4.94 25.98 -48.63
N ALA A 758 -5.40 27.20 -48.31
CA ALA A 758 -6.17 28.03 -49.25
C ALA A 758 -5.37 28.44 -50.49
N PHE A 759 -4.10 28.85 -50.32
CA PHE A 759 -3.20 29.15 -51.44
C PHE A 759 -2.83 27.89 -52.25
N GLN A 760 -2.67 26.73 -51.62
CA GLN A 760 -2.41 25.48 -52.34
C GLN A 760 -3.61 25.06 -53.22
N PHE A 761 -4.83 25.10 -52.68
CA PHE A 761 -6.07 24.76 -53.40
C PHE A 761 -6.41 25.74 -54.53
N THR A 762 -6.16 27.03 -54.33
CA THR A 762 -6.36 28.06 -55.37
C THR A 762 -5.29 27.95 -56.46
N GLY A 763 -4.01 27.78 -56.08
CA GLY A 763 -2.89 27.65 -57.00
C GLY A 763 -3.01 26.43 -57.92
N GLN A 764 -3.41 25.26 -57.40
CA GLN A 764 -3.65 24.06 -58.21
C GLN A 764 -4.73 24.27 -59.28
N PHE A 765 -5.80 25.01 -58.94
CA PHE A 765 -6.89 25.30 -59.87
C PHE A 765 -6.50 26.33 -60.93
N LEU A 766 -5.70 27.36 -60.57
CA LEU A 766 -5.09 28.29 -61.53
C LEU A 766 -4.21 27.56 -62.55
N ASP A 767 -3.30 26.67 -62.08
CA ASP A 767 -2.41 25.87 -62.93
C ASP A 767 -3.19 24.88 -63.82
N LEU A 768 -4.28 24.29 -63.33
CA LEU A 768 -5.15 23.37 -64.09
C LEU A 768 -5.97 24.08 -65.17
N MET A 769 -6.49 25.28 -64.87
CA MET A 769 -7.09 26.15 -65.88
C MET A 769 -6.08 26.58 -66.93
N LEU A 770 -4.82 26.80 -66.55
CA LEU A 770 -3.79 27.35 -67.44
C LEU A 770 -2.89 26.38 -68.16
N ASP A 771 -2.85 25.08 -67.81
CA ASP A 771 -1.92 24.11 -68.41
C ASP A 771 -1.84 24.30 -69.94
N PRO A 772 -0.75 24.91 -70.47
CA PRO A 772 -0.63 25.26 -71.88
C PRO A 772 -0.18 24.06 -72.72
N SER A 773 0.14 22.95 -72.05
CA SER A 773 0.58 21.71 -72.65
C SER A 773 -0.58 20.75 -72.86
N ALA A 774 -1.56 20.71 -71.94
CA ALA A 774 -2.70 19.81 -71.96
C ALA A 774 -3.42 19.81 -73.32
N GLY A 775 -3.28 18.72 -74.06
CA GLY A 775 -3.71 18.60 -75.45
C GLY A 775 -5.23 18.66 -75.58
N GLY A 776 -5.69 19.01 -76.78
CA GLY A 776 -7.08 19.37 -77.03
C GLY A 776 -7.37 20.87 -76.92
N ARG A 777 -6.69 21.63 -76.05
CA ARG A 777 -6.76 23.12 -76.04
C ARG A 777 -6.01 23.80 -77.20
N ASN A 778 -5.32 23.02 -78.04
CA ASN A 778 -4.55 23.52 -79.18
C ASN A 778 -5.29 23.23 -80.50
N GLY A 779 -5.32 24.17 -81.44
CA GLY A 779 -6.05 24.06 -82.71
C GLY A 779 -5.47 23.11 -83.77
N ALA A 780 -4.51 22.25 -83.39
CA ALA A 780 -3.77 21.38 -84.29
C ALA A 780 -3.53 20.00 -83.67
N ILE A 781 -4.49 19.08 -83.83
CA ILE A 781 -4.27 17.63 -83.80
C ILE A 781 -5.01 17.01 -84.99
N GLY A 782 -4.65 17.47 -86.20
CA GLY A 782 -5.01 16.81 -87.45
C GLY A 782 -3.84 15.95 -87.91
N ALA A 783 -4.07 14.66 -88.14
CA ALA A 783 -3.06 13.79 -88.75
C ALA A 783 -2.91 14.17 -90.24
N GLY A 784 -2.05 15.14 -90.56
CA GLY A 784 -1.87 15.59 -91.94
C GLY A 784 -1.22 16.96 -92.19
N SER A 785 -0.63 17.66 -91.21
CA SER A 785 0.16 18.87 -91.52
C SER A 785 1.40 19.06 -90.63
N GLN A 786 2.49 19.48 -91.28
CA GLN A 786 3.85 19.66 -90.75
C GLN A 786 4.54 18.35 -90.31
N ALA A 787 5.72 18.11 -90.87
CA ALA A 787 6.42 16.83 -90.77
C ALA A 787 7.20 16.68 -89.46
N ILE A 788 7.32 15.45 -88.98
CA ILE A 788 8.34 15.07 -87.99
C ILE A 788 9.70 15.16 -88.69
N GLY A 789 10.60 16.01 -88.18
CA GLY A 789 11.73 16.52 -88.97
C GLY A 789 12.82 15.49 -89.29
N PHE A 790 12.85 15.03 -90.55
CA PHE A 790 13.97 14.26 -91.14
C PHE A 790 14.16 14.54 -92.66
N ALA A 791 14.08 15.80 -93.07
CA ALA A 791 14.58 16.29 -94.36
C ALA A 791 14.86 17.81 -94.30
N PRO A 792 15.89 18.35 -94.98
CA PRO A 792 16.05 19.79 -95.14
C PRO A 792 15.03 20.36 -96.12
N GLU A 793 14.60 21.60 -95.91
CA GLU A 793 13.66 22.29 -96.80
C GLU A 793 14.27 22.53 -98.18
N ARG A 794 13.55 22.17 -99.24
CA ARG A 794 13.91 22.48 -100.63
C ARG A 794 12.96 23.55 -101.14
N ALA A 795 13.50 24.57 -101.83
CA ALA A 795 12.70 25.65 -102.39
C ALA A 795 11.57 25.14 -103.29
N ALA A 796 10.42 25.79 -103.22
CA ALA A 796 9.21 25.40 -103.94
C ALA A 796 9.43 25.42 -105.47
N LEU A 797 8.95 24.37 -106.14
CA LEU A 797 8.86 24.32 -107.60
C LEU A 797 7.51 24.92 -108.05
N PRO A 798 7.41 25.49 -109.26
CA PRO A 798 6.14 25.98 -109.81
C PRO A 798 5.07 24.88 -109.96
N ASP A 799 3.81 25.32 -109.99
CA ASP A 799 2.62 24.44 -109.88
C ASP A 799 2.46 23.43 -111.02
N ASP A 800 3.03 23.72 -112.20
CA ASP A 800 2.98 22.84 -113.37
C ASP A 800 3.78 21.54 -113.17
N ILE A 801 4.98 21.64 -112.58
CA ILE A 801 5.81 20.49 -112.21
C ILE A 801 5.15 19.69 -111.08
N ALA A 802 4.51 20.35 -110.11
CA ALA A 802 3.75 19.67 -109.05
C ALA A 802 2.56 18.86 -109.61
N LEU A 803 1.83 19.43 -110.57
CA LEU A 803 0.70 18.76 -111.23
C LEU A 803 1.14 17.58 -112.11
N ALA A 804 2.32 17.66 -112.74
CA ALA A 804 2.92 16.55 -113.47
C ALA A 804 3.33 15.40 -112.53
N TYR A 805 3.97 15.70 -111.40
CA TYR A 805 4.41 14.70 -110.42
C TYR A 805 3.22 13.93 -109.82
N ALA A 806 2.13 14.63 -109.50
CA ALA A 806 0.90 14.03 -108.96
C ALA A 806 0.23 13.02 -109.92
N ARG A 807 0.42 13.16 -111.23
CA ARG A 807 -0.09 12.19 -112.23
C ARG A 807 0.78 10.93 -112.35
N ALA A 808 2.04 10.97 -111.93
CA ALA A 808 2.98 9.86 -112.06
C ALA A 808 2.86 8.82 -110.92
N THR A 809 2.59 9.25 -109.68
CA THR A 809 2.70 8.38 -108.50
C THR A 809 1.48 7.53 -108.18
N LYS A 810 0.31 7.80 -108.80
CA LYS A 810 -0.98 7.11 -108.54
C LYS A 810 -1.41 7.05 -107.07
N THR A 811 -0.94 7.97 -106.23
CA THR A 811 -1.33 8.06 -104.81
C THR A 811 -2.84 8.32 -104.72
N PRO A 812 -3.60 7.59 -103.89
CA PRO A 812 -5.01 7.90 -103.66
C PRO A 812 -5.19 9.33 -103.12
N PRO A 813 -6.20 10.09 -103.55
CA PRO A 813 -6.53 11.37 -102.94
C PRO A 813 -7.15 11.11 -101.56
N ASP A 814 -6.39 11.37 -100.50
CA ASP A 814 -6.96 11.39 -99.15
C ASP A 814 -8.10 12.43 -99.08
N LYS A 815 -9.22 12.01 -98.50
CA LYS A 815 -10.45 12.81 -98.51
C LYS A 815 -10.25 14.12 -97.76
N ALA A 816 -10.61 15.23 -98.38
CA ALA A 816 -10.69 16.53 -97.72
C ALA A 816 -11.57 16.42 -96.45
N GLN A 817 -10.96 16.65 -95.28
CA GLN A 817 -11.69 16.75 -94.02
C GLN A 817 -12.58 18.00 -94.01
N PRO A 818 -13.75 17.99 -93.33
CA PRO A 818 -14.72 19.09 -93.43
C PRO A 818 -14.20 20.42 -92.88
N ALA A 819 -14.78 21.52 -93.37
CA ALA A 819 -14.45 22.88 -92.93
C ALA A 819 -14.89 23.21 -91.47
N TYR A 820 -15.50 22.28 -90.75
CA TYR A 820 -15.86 22.41 -89.34
C TYR A 820 -14.80 21.77 -88.44
N GLY A 821 -13.93 22.60 -87.87
CA GLY A 821 -13.06 22.18 -86.77
C GLY A 821 -13.84 22.17 -85.44
N PRO A 822 -13.65 21.16 -84.57
CA PRO A 822 -14.35 21.04 -83.30
C PRO A 822 -14.06 22.24 -82.40
N ARG A 823 -15.11 22.93 -81.93
CA ARG A 823 -15.02 24.21 -81.21
C ARG A 823 -15.18 24.09 -79.70
N TRP A 824 -15.78 23.02 -79.20
CA TRP A 824 -16.02 22.82 -77.78
C TRP A 824 -15.12 21.72 -77.23
N SER A 825 -14.62 21.91 -76.02
CA SER A 825 -13.88 20.90 -75.29
C SER A 825 -14.35 20.89 -73.85
N VAL A 826 -14.74 19.73 -73.33
CA VAL A 826 -15.09 19.54 -71.92
C VAL A 826 -14.01 18.72 -71.26
N TRP A 827 -13.65 19.07 -70.03
CA TRP A 827 -12.69 18.32 -69.25
C TRP A 827 -13.15 18.16 -67.80
N GLY A 828 -12.79 17.02 -67.21
CA GLY A 828 -12.93 16.72 -65.80
C GLY A 828 -11.60 16.25 -65.24
N SER A 829 -11.26 16.69 -64.03
CA SER A 829 -9.96 16.44 -63.41
C SER A 829 -10.10 16.17 -61.92
N GLY A 830 -9.32 15.21 -61.43
CA GLY A 830 -9.06 15.02 -60.00
C GLY A 830 -7.65 15.51 -59.70
N PHE A 831 -7.49 16.32 -58.66
CA PHE A 831 -6.21 16.84 -58.20
C PHE A 831 -6.06 16.67 -56.69
N GLY A 832 -4.83 16.56 -56.22
CA GLY A 832 -4.53 16.51 -54.80
C GLY A 832 -3.05 16.51 -54.50
N GLY A 833 -2.69 16.55 -53.22
CA GLY A 833 -1.30 16.53 -52.80
C GLY A 833 -1.09 16.88 -51.33
N THR A 834 0.18 16.96 -50.95
CA THR A 834 0.62 17.35 -49.61
C THR A 834 1.77 18.34 -49.70
N GLY A 835 1.81 19.29 -48.77
CA GLY A 835 2.95 20.16 -48.53
C GLY A 835 3.38 20.08 -47.07
N LYS A 836 4.70 20.08 -46.83
CA LYS A 836 5.27 20.27 -45.49
C LYS A 836 6.04 21.59 -45.46
N THR A 837 5.78 22.41 -44.46
CA THR A 837 6.55 23.61 -44.14
C THR A 837 7.19 23.43 -42.76
N ASN A 838 8.51 23.55 -42.67
CA ASN A 838 9.26 23.30 -41.44
C ASN A 838 9.15 24.48 -40.46
N GLY A 839 8.81 24.17 -39.22
CA GLY A 839 8.69 25.13 -38.11
C GLY A 839 10.02 25.79 -37.73
N ASP A 840 9.95 26.89 -36.99
CA ASP A 840 11.13 27.60 -36.47
C ASP A 840 11.17 27.51 -34.95
N ALA A 841 12.25 26.94 -34.41
CA ALA A 841 12.41 26.75 -32.96
C ALA A 841 12.64 28.06 -32.18
N VAL A 842 13.13 29.12 -32.83
CA VAL A 842 13.35 30.44 -32.20
C VAL A 842 12.05 31.23 -32.19
N ILE A 843 11.26 31.17 -33.27
CA ILE A 843 9.91 31.75 -33.31
C ILE A 843 8.93 30.93 -32.46
N GLY A 844 9.13 29.61 -32.34
CA GLY A 844 8.21 28.70 -31.67
C GLY A 844 7.07 28.23 -32.55
N SER A 845 7.30 28.17 -33.87
CA SER A 845 6.36 27.58 -34.82
C SER A 845 6.70 26.12 -35.11
N HIS A 846 5.69 25.32 -35.41
CA HIS A 846 5.81 23.87 -35.56
C HIS A 846 5.71 23.44 -37.02
N ASP A 847 6.29 22.29 -37.33
CA ASP A 847 6.14 21.65 -38.65
C ASP A 847 4.65 21.48 -38.97
N VAL A 848 4.18 22.15 -40.03
CA VAL A 848 2.81 22.04 -40.53
C VAL A 848 2.80 21.15 -41.77
N THR A 849 1.89 20.18 -41.78
CA THR A 849 1.59 19.36 -42.96
C THR A 849 0.25 19.78 -43.51
N ALA A 850 0.25 20.45 -44.66
CA ALA A 850 -0.94 20.74 -45.44
C ALA A 850 -1.26 19.58 -46.40
N GLN A 851 -2.54 19.34 -46.63
CA GLN A 851 -3.08 18.39 -47.58
C GLN A 851 -4.25 19.00 -48.33
N VAL A 852 -4.42 18.59 -49.58
CA VAL A 852 -5.45 19.10 -50.48
C VAL A 852 -5.96 17.98 -51.39
N ALA A 853 -7.27 17.96 -51.62
CA ALA A 853 -7.91 17.05 -52.57
C ALA A 853 -9.14 17.74 -53.19
N GLY A 854 -9.32 17.63 -54.49
CA GLY A 854 -10.46 18.25 -55.18
C GLY A 854 -10.74 17.66 -56.56
N GLY A 855 -11.96 17.92 -57.02
CA GLY A 855 -12.40 17.67 -58.39
C GLY A 855 -12.71 18.99 -59.08
N ALA A 856 -12.28 19.14 -60.32
CA ALA A 856 -12.60 20.27 -61.18
C ALA A 856 -13.22 19.80 -62.50
N ALA A 857 -14.13 20.60 -63.04
CA ALA A 857 -14.67 20.43 -64.38
C ALA A 857 -14.72 21.77 -65.09
N GLY A 858 -14.47 21.77 -66.41
CA GLY A 858 -14.46 22.99 -67.20
C GLY A 858 -14.79 22.78 -68.67
N LEU A 859 -15.08 23.89 -69.34
CA LEU A 859 -15.55 23.96 -70.71
C LEU A 859 -14.73 25.01 -71.46
N ASP A 860 -13.97 24.57 -72.47
CA ASP A 860 -13.20 25.41 -73.39
C ASP A 860 -14.06 25.69 -74.66
N TYR A 861 -14.05 26.95 -75.13
CA TYR A 861 -14.59 27.37 -76.43
C TYR A 861 -13.51 28.02 -77.30
N HIS A 862 -13.35 27.51 -78.52
CA HIS A 862 -12.43 28.05 -79.51
C HIS A 862 -13.07 29.20 -80.31
N LEU A 863 -12.67 30.43 -79.98
CA LEU A 863 -12.95 31.63 -80.76
C LEU A 863 -12.32 31.55 -82.16
N THR A 864 -11.08 31.04 -82.23
CA THR A 864 -10.38 30.70 -83.48
C THR A 864 -9.55 29.43 -83.28
N ARG A 865 -8.83 28.96 -84.32
CA ARG A 865 -7.84 27.88 -84.17
C ARG A 865 -6.75 28.21 -83.12
N ASN A 866 -6.45 29.49 -82.92
CA ASN A 866 -5.34 29.95 -82.08
C ASN A 866 -5.77 30.73 -80.84
N ALA A 867 -7.07 30.94 -80.62
CA ALA A 867 -7.61 31.66 -79.46
C ALA A 867 -8.75 30.88 -78.82
N MET A 868 -8.68 30.67 -77.51
CA MET A 868 -9.71 30.00 -76.71
C MET A 868 -10.02 30.79 -75.44
N VAL A 869 -11.26 30.65 -74.99
CA VAL A 869 -11.74 31.09 -73.68
C VAL A 869 -12.40 29.91 -73.00
N GLY A 870 -12.43 29.86 -71.68
CA GLY A 870 -13.13 28.82 -70.94
C GLY A 870 -13.51 29.23 -69.54
N PHE A 871 -14.36 28.42 -68.94
CA PHE A 871 -14.75 28.53 -67.53
C PHE A 871 -14.60 27.17 -66.86
N ALA A 872 -14.37 27.18 -65.55
CA ALA A 872 -14.30 25.98 -64.73
C ALA A 872 -14.91 26.21 -63.35
N LEU A 873 -15.33 25.11 -62.74
CA LEU A 873 -15.71 25.00 -61.34
C LEU A 873 -14.86 23.92 -60.69
N ALA A 874 -14.50 24.09 -59.42
CA ALA A 874 -13.90 23.04 -58.62
C ALA A 874 -14.50 22.99 -57.21
N GLY A 875 -14.67 21.78 -56.70
CA GLY A 875 -15.06 21.50 -55.32
C GLY A 875 -14.05 20.55 -54.69
N GLY A 876 -13.76 20.74 -53.42
CA GLY A 876 -12.80 19.92 -52.70
C GLY A 876 -12.59 20.39 -51.28
N GLY A 877 -11.53 19.91 -50.65
CA GLY A 877 -11.18 20.29 -49.30
C GLY A 877 -9.68 20.39 -49.09
N THR A 878 -9.33 21.07 -48.00
CA THR A 878 -7.97 21.15 -47.46
C THR A 878 -7.97 20.67 -46.03
N ARG A 879 -6.82 20.15 -45.58
CA ARG A 879 -6.55 19.81 -44.18
C ARG A 879 -5.15 20.33 -43.84
N TRP A 880 -4.94 20.76 -42.61
CA TRP A 880 -3.61 21.06 -42.09
C TRP A 880 -3.49 20.59 -40.64
N ASP A 881 -2.38 19.95 -40.32
CA ASP A 881 -2.08 19.43 -38.98
C ASP A 881 -0.70 19.91 -38.54
N LEU A 882 -0.58 20.31 -37.27
CA LEU A 882 0.71 20.67 -36.67
C LEU A 882 1.34 19.44 -36.00
N MET A 883 2.66 19.32 -36.11
CA MET A 883 3.43 18.30 -35.40
C MET A 883 3.31 18.46 -33.87
N GLN A 884 3.63 17.39 -33.13
CA GLN A 884 3.48 17.28 -31.68
C GLN A 884 2.01 17.29 -31.17
N GLY A 885 1.02 17.21 -32.06
CA GLY A 885 -0.39 17.04 -31.67
C GLY A 885 -1.06 18.32 -31.17
N LEU A 886 -0.53 19.50 -31.54
CA LEU A 886 -1.06 20.82 -31.14
C LEU A 886 -2.40 21.19 -31.80
N GLY A 887 -2.99 20.28 -32.59
CA GLY A 887 -4.23 20.50 -33.33
C GLY A 887 -4.00 20.85 -34.80
N GLY A 888 -5.07 21.29 -35.45
CA GLY A 888 -5.09 21.54 -36.89
C GLY A 888 -6.39 22.19 -37.36
N GLY A 889 -6.69 22.02 -38.63
CA GLY A 889 -7.94 22.45 -39.22
C GLY A 889 -8.20 21.87 -40.60
N ARG A 890 -9.37 22.19 -41.13
CA ARG A 890 -9.82 21.78 -42.46
C ARG A 890 -10.69 22.86 -43.10
N SER A 891 -10.75 22.85 -44.42
CA SER A 891 -11.72 23.58 -45.22
C SER A 891 -12.48 22.63 -46.11
N ASP A 892 -13.80 22.77 -46.17
CA ASP A 892 -14.54 22.45 -47.40
C ASP A 892 -14.52 23.72 -48.28
N ALA A 893 -14.42 23.58 -49.59
CA ALA A 893 -14.19 24.72 -50.49
C ALA A 893 -14.83 24.54 -51.87
N PHE A 894 -15.42 25.62 -52.38
CA PHE A 894 -15.93 25.73 -53.74
C PHE A 894 -15.30 26.93 -54.42
N GLN A 895 -14.77 26.73 -55.63
CA GLN A 895 -14.17 27.79 -56.44
C GLN A 895 -14.66 27.77 -57.88
N SER A 896 -14.77 28.96 -58.46
CA SER A 896 -15.09 29.18 -59.87
C SER A 896 -13.98 30.00 -60.53
N GLY A 897 -13.81 29.80 -61.83
CA GLY A 897 -12.76 30.50 -62.56
C GLY A 897 -13.04 30.63 -64.05
N VAL A 898 -12.36 31.60 -64.66
CA VAL A 898 -12.38 31.90 -66.09
C VAL A 898 -10.95 31.99 -66.59
N TYR A 899 -10.73 31.56 -67.84
CA TYR A 899 -9.40 31.53 -68.42
C TYR A 899 -9.44 31.76 -69.93
N ALA A 900 -8.31 32.21 -70.49
CA ALA A 900 -8.12 32.42 -71.91
C ALA A 900 -6.70 32.07 -72.33
N ALA A 901 -6.51 31.64 -73.57
CA ALA A 901 -5.19 31.51 -74.18
C ALA A 901 -5.22 31.91 -75.65
N VAL A 902 -4.17 32.64 -76.08
CA VAL A 902 -3.96 33.10 -77.45
C VAL A 902 -2.57 32.70 -77.91
N ARG A 903 -2.46 32.18 -79.13
CA ARG A 903 -1.19 31.76 -79.76
C ARG A 903 -0.93 32.54 -81.05
N SER A 904 0.34 32.87 -81.29
CA SER A 904 0.81 33.49 -82.54
C SER A 904 2.10 32.80 -82.98
N GLY A 905 1.98 31.89 -83.94
CA GLY A 905 3.08 30.99 -84.32
C GLY A 905 3.59 30.19 -83.12
N PRO A 906 4.91 30.22 -82.82
CA PRO A 906 5.49 29.55 -81.66
C PRO A 906 5.21 30.23 -80.31
N ALA A 907 4.74 31.49 -80.31
CA ALA A 907 4.46 32.24 -79.09
C ALA A 907 3.05 31.98 -78.54
N TYR A 908 2.89 32.02 -77.21
CA TYR A 908 1.58 32.04 -76.55
C TYR A 908 1.55 33.01 -75.37
N VAL A 909 0.34 33.47 -75.05
CA VAL A 909 -0.02 34.11 -73.78
C VAL A 909 -1.29 33.45 -73.27
N ALA A 910 -1.36 33.14 -71.99
CA ALA A 910 -2.54 32.60 -71.33
C ALA A 910 -2.75 33.28 -69.96
N ALA A 911 -4.01 33.49 -69.57
CA ALA A 911 -4.37 34.11 -68.30
C ALA A 911 -5.61 33.43 -67.69
N SER A 912 -5.64 33.32 -66.36
CA SER A 912 -6.78 32.82 -65.59
C SER A 912 -7.05 33.66 -64.34
N LEU A 913 -8.30 33.64 -63.92
CA LEU A 913 -8.80 34.24 -62.69
C LEU A 913 -9.67 33.20 -61.96
N ALA A 914 -9.53 33.13 -60.65
CA ALA A 914 -10.27 32.24 -59.75
C ALA A 914 -10.81 33.01 -58.54
N ALA A 915 -11.98 32.61 -58.05
CA ALA A 915 -12.52 33.02 -56.77
C ALA A 915 -13.06 31.81 -56.01
N ALA A 916 -12.74 31.70 -54.73
CA ALA A 916 -13.10 30.58 -53.86
C ALA A 916 -13.80 31.06 -52.59
N ASN A 917 -14.83 30.32 -52.15
CA ASN A 917 -15.37 30.41 -50.81
C ASN A 917 -15.01 29.15 -50.02
N HIS A 918 -14.56 29.36 -48.79
CA HIS A 918 -14.07 28.34 -47.88
C HIS A 918 -14.95 28.31 -46.62
N TRP A 919 -15.44 27.13 -46.27
CA TRP A 919 -16.05 26.83 -44.98
C TRP A 919 -15.00 26.11 -44.14
N MET A 920 -14.43 26.81 -43.16
CA MET A 920 -13.27 26.36 -42.39
C MET A 920 -13.66 25.96 -40.98
N SER A 921 -12.96 24.96 -40.44
CA SER A 921 -13.00 24.60 -39.03
C SER A 921 -11.60 24.30 -38.51
N THR A 922 -11.36 24.62 -37.23
CA THR A 922 -10.12 24.27 -36.50
C THR A 922 -10.47 23.49 -35.25
N ASP A 923 -9.56 22.61 -34.82
CA ASP A 923 -9.71 21.73 -33.67
C ASP A 923 -8.33 21.59 -32.99
N ARG A 924 -8.27 21.86 -31.68
CA ARG A 924 -7.02 21.80 -30.90
C ARG A 924 -7.27 21.55 -29.42
N PHE A 925 -6.26 20.99 -28.74
CA PHE A 925 -6.20 20.94 -27.29
C PHE A 925 -5.30 22.06 -26.75
N ALA A 926 -5.76 22.73 -25.70
CA ALA A 926 -4.99 23.68 -24.91
C ALA A 926 -4.39 23.03 -23.65
N ALA A 927 -3.90 23.84 -22.72
CA ALA A 927 -3.38 23.35 -21.45
C ALA A 927 -4.44 22.57 -20.64
N PHE A 928 -3.99 21.64 -19.81
CA PHE A 928 -4.82 20.82 -18.90
C PHE A 928 -5.90 19.95 -19.58
N GLY A 929 -5.88 19.81 -20.91
CA GLY A 929 -6.82 18.97 -21.67
C GLY A 929 -8.05 19.70 -22.21
N ASP A 930 -8.08 21.03 -22.11
CA ASP A 930 -9.17 21.86 -22.64
C ASP A 930 -9.29 21.74 -24.17
N HIS A 931 -10.50 21.49 -24.69
CA HIS A 931 -10.76 21.20 -26.11
C HIS A 931 -11.45 22.38 -26.79
N LEU A 932 -10.76 22.98 -27.75
CA LEU A 932 -11.14 24.23 -28.39
C LEU A 932 -11.35 24.03 -29.89
N THR A 933 -12.50 24.45 -30.38
CA THR A 933 -12.90 24.31 -31.79
C THR A 933 -13.31 25.65 -32.37
N ALA A 934 -13.21 25.86 -33.68
CA ALA A 934 -13.82 27.04 -34.33
C ALA A 934 -14.47 26.66 -35.66
N SER A 935 -15.40 27.49 -36.12
CA SER A 935 -16.01 27.40 -37.45
C SER A 935 -16.17 28.80 -38.04
N PHE A 936 -15.59 29.03 -39.22
CA PHE A 936 -15.52 30.36 -39.83
C PHE A 936 -15.50 30.29 -41.36
N ASN A 937 -15.86 31.40 -42.00
CA ASN A 937 -15.85 31.52 -43.45
C ASN A 937 -14.62 32.33 -43.91
N ALA A 938 -13.98 31.87 -44.97
CA ALA A 938 -12.86 32.56 -45.61
C ALA A 938 -13.04 32.62 -47.14
N GLN A 939 -12.29 33.49 -47.79
CA GLN A 939 -12.41 33.79 -49.22
C GLN A 939 -11.02 33.85 -49.84
N SER A 940 -10.86 33.24 -51.01
CA SER A 940 -9.62 33.32 -51.80
C SER A 940 -9.91 33.91 -53.18
N TYR A 941 -8.98 34.73 -53.67
CA TYR A 941 -9.00 35.29 -55.01
C TYR A 941 -7.63 35.04 -55.62
N GLY A 942 -7.58 34.55 -56.85
CA GLY A 942 -6.36 34.18 -57.52
C GLY A 942 -6.34 34.64 -58.98
N GLY A 943 -5.18 35.01 -59.47
CA GLY A 943 -4.94 35.27 -60.88
C GLY A 943 -3.56 34.78 -61.29
N ARG A 944 -3.43 34.26 -62.51
CA ARG A 944 -2.14 33.91 -63.11
C ARG A 944 -2.14 34.36 -64.57
N ILE A 945 -1.02 34.91 -65.02
CA ILE A 945 -0.73 35.20 -66.42
C ILE A 945 0.61 34.59 -66.78
N GLU A 946 0.70 34.01 -67.97
CA GLU A 946 1.89 33.31 -68.44
C GLU A 946 2.11 33.57 -69.94
N GLY A 947 3.36 33.77 -70.33
CA GLY A 947 3.78 33.89 -71.73
C GLY A 947 5.02 33.07 -72.02
N GLY A 948 5.09 32.44 -73.19
CA GLY A 948 6.22 31.59 -73.58
C GLY A 948 6.37 31.43 -75.09
N TYR A 949 7.53 30.94 -75.52
CA TYR A 949 7.93 30.82 -76.92
C TYR A 949 8.51 29.43 -77.18
N ARG A 950 7.91 28.64 -78.10
CA ARG A 950 8.28 27.23 -78.33
C ARG A 950 9.30 27.07 -79.45
N PHE A 951 10.48 26.58 -79.09
CA PHE A 951 11.52 26.11 -80.00
C PHE A 951 11.38 24.60 -80.24
N VAL A 952 11.55 24.13 -81.47
CA VAL A 952 11.44 22.70 -81.82
C VAL A 952 12.81 22.18 -82.23
N THR A 953 13.25 21.07 -81.63
CA THR A 953 14.45 20.33 -82.04
C THR A 953 14.05 18.89 -82.44
N PRO A 954 14.89 18.14 -83.17
CA PRO A 954 14.61 16.74 -83.53
C PRO A 954 14.45 15.79 -82.32
N LEU A 955 14.93 16.18 -81.13
CA LEU A 955 14.90 15.32 -79.93
C LEU A 955 13.77 15.68 -78.96
N VAL A 956 13.48 16.97 -78.81
CA VAL A 956 12.53 17.53 -77.84
C VAL A 956 12.16 18.96 -78.24
N ALA A 957 10.95 19.42 -77.99
CA ALA A 957 10.61 20.83 -78.06
C ALA A 957 10.81 21.50 -76.70
N ILE A 958 11.39 22.71 -76.70
CA ILE A 958 11.72 23.48 -75.50
C ILE A 958 10.94 24.79 -75.55
N THR A 959 10.19 25.08 -74.49
CA THR A 959 9.38 26.29 -74.38
C THR A 959 9.80 27.07 -73.13
N PRO A 960 10.81 27.97 -73.25
CA PRO A 960 11.06 28.99 -72.23
C PRO A 960 9.82 29.86 -72.05
N TYR A 961 9.53 30.20 -70.79
CA TYR A 961 8.36 30.96 -70.42
C TYR A 961 8.60 31.76 -69.12
N ALA A 962 7.77 32.77 -68.91
CA ALA A 962 7.66 33.50 -67.65
C ALA A 962 6.19 33.58 -67.25
N ALA A 963 5.92 33.54 -65.94
CA ALA A 963 4.60 33.74 -65.37
C ALA A 963 4.62 34.71 -64.20
N LEU A 964 3.49 35.38 -63.98
CA LEU A 964 3.19 36.14 -62.78
C LEU A 964 1.87 35.59 -62.23
N GLN A 965 1.86 35.26 -60.94
CA GLN A 965 0.68 34.78 -60.22
C GLN A 965 0.49 35.62 -58.97
N ALA A 966 -0.75 35.99 -58.66
CA ALA A 966 -1.11 36.77 -57.49
C ALA A 966 -2.33 36.15 -56.82
N GLN A 967 -2.26 35.96 -55.51
CA GLN A 967 -3.29 35.33 -54.69
C GLN A 967 -3.55 36.18 -53.45
N GLY A 968 -4.81 36.29 -53.05
CA GLY A 968 -5.26 36.95 -51.83
C GLY A 968 -6.22 36.07 -51.07
N PHE A 969 -5.94 35.82 -49.79
CA PHE A 969 -6.76 35.06 -48.86
C PHE A 969 -7.28 35.99 -47.77
N ARG A 970 -8.56 35.85 -47.39
CA ARG A 970 -9.19 36.71 -46.39
C ARG A 970 -10.09 35.92 -45.44
N THR A 971 -9.89 36.12 -44.14
CA THR A 971 -10.81 35.69 -43.07
C THR A 971 -11.64 36.87 -42.56
N ARG A 972 -12.81 36.58 -41.99
CA ARG A 972 -13.45 37.49 -41.03
C ARG A 972 -12.86 37.27 -39.64
N ALA A 973 -13.18 38.14 -38.68
CA ALA A 973 -12.91 37.84 -37.27
C ALA A 973 -13.78 36.65 -36.84
N TYR A 974 -13.25 35.79 -35.97
CA TYR A 974 -13.95 34.63 -35.44
C TYR A 974 -13.41 34.26 -34.06
N SER A 975 -14.14 33.43 -33.32
CA SER A 975 -13.74 32.93 -32.01
C SER A 975 -13.82 31.41 -31.95
N GLU A 976 -13.03 30.85 -31.04
CA GLU A 976 -13.14 29.45 -30.63
C GLU A 976 -14.33 29.25 -29.70
N THR A 977 -14.96 28.09 -29.78
CA THR A 977 -15.90 27.56 -28.81
C THR A 977 -15.14 26.56 -27.95
N ASP A 978 -15.18 26.79 -26.65
CA ASP A 978 -14.69 25.88 -25.61
C ASP A 978 -15.75 24.81 -25.35
N LEU A 979 -15.36 23.53 -25.46
CA LEU A 979 -16.24 22.37 -25.30
C LEU A 979 -16.12 21.71 -23.90
N THR A 980 -15.17 22.16 -23.08
CA THR A 980 -14.81 21.55 -21.78
C THR A 980 -14.95 22.51 -20.60
N GLY A 981 -15.06 23.81 -20.86
CA GLY A 981 -15.13 24.87 -19.85
C GLY A 981 -13.77 25.24 -19.24
N GLY A 982 -12.65 24.86 -19.88
CA GLY A 982 -11.30 25.13 -19.39
C GLY A 982 -10.83 26.57 -19.63
N GLY A 983 -11.59 27.39 -20.37
CA GLY A 983 -11.49 28.85 -20.38
C GLY A 983 -10.37 29.44 -21.23
N PHE A 984 -9.69 28.65 -22.06
CA PHE A 984 -8.55 29.10 -22.88
C PHE A 984 -8.90 29.49 -24.33
N GLY A 985 -10.20 29.53 -24.67
CA GLY A 985 -10.68 29.91 -26.00
C GLY A 985 -10.17 31.27 -26.49
N LEU A 986 -9.60 31.30 -27.69
CA LEU A 986 -9.09 32.51 -28.34
C LEU A 986 -10.14 33.12 -29.29
N ALA A 987 -10.06 34.43 -29.49
CA ALA A 987 -10.66 35.13 -30.61
C ALA A 987 -9.56 35.68 -31.52
N TYR A 988 -9.78 35.60 -32.84
CA TYR A 988 -8.82 36.00 -33.87
C TYR A 988 -9.38 37.17 -34.68
N ASN A 989 -8.53 38.17 -34.90
CA ASN A 989 -8.89 39.34 -35.70
C ASN A 989 -9.05 39.00 -37.19
N ALA A 990 -9.89 39.78 -37.90
CA ALA A 990 -10.05 39.64 -39.34
C ALA A 990 -8.72 39.91 -40.07
N ARG A 991 -8.32 39.00 -40.96
CA ARG A 991 -7.01 39.05 -41.64
C ARG A 991 -7.15 38.96 -43.15
N SER A 992 -6.30 39.69 -43.86
CA SER A 992 -5.95 39.41 -45.25
C SER A 992 -4.50 38.95 -45.31
N ALA A 993 -4.19 38.02 -46.21
CA ALA A 993 -2.85 37.58 -46.56
C ALA A 993 -2.73 37.53 -48.09
N THR A 994 -1.57 37.87 -48.63
CA THR A 994 -1.28 37.80 -50.06
C THR A 994 -0.06 36.97 -50.37
N ASP A 995 -0.03 36.41 -51.57
CA ASP A 995 1.08 35.70 -52.17
C ASP A 995 1.22 36.20 -53.62
N THR A 996 2.40 36.70 -53.99
CA THR A 996 2.71 37.06 -55.37
C THR A 996 3.94 36.29 -55.82
N ARG A 997 3.77 35.45 -56.83
CA ARG A 997 4.79 34.59 -57.40
C ARG A 997 5.29 35.15 -58.73
N GLY A 998 6.56 35.50 -58.80
CA GLY A 998 7.29 35.62 -60.06
C GLY A 998 7.89 34.27 -60.44
N GLU A 999 7.70 33.80 -61.66
CA GLU A 999 8.12 32.47 -62.09
C GLU A 999 8.80 32.50 -63.47
N VAL A 1000 9.96 31.86 -63.61
CA VAL A 1000 10.70 31.73 -64.87
C VAL A 1000 11.20 30.31 -65.07
N GLY A 1001 11.08 29.77 -66.29
CA GLY A 1001 11.49 28.39 -66.54
C GLY A 1001 11.37 27.93 -67.97
N ALA A 1002 11.52 26.62 -68.16
CA ALA A 1002 11.34 25.94 -69.43
C ALA A 1002 10.42 24.72 -69.27
N ARG A 1003 9.49 24.57 -70.22
CA ARG A 1003 8.76 23.32 -70.44
C ARG A 1003 9.38 22.53 -71.59
N PHE A 1004 9.33 21.22 -71.48
CA PHE A 1004 9.88 20.26 -72.43
C PHE A 1004 8.76 19.34 -72.89
N ASP A 1005 8.58 19.16 -74.20
CA ASP A 1005 7.56 18.26 -74.75
C ASP A 1005 8.11 17.38 -75.88
N ARG A 1006 7.69 16.10 -75.90
CA ARG A 1006 7.98 15.17 -76.98
C ARG A 1006 6.77 14.28 -77.26
N ALA A 1007 6.18 14.44 -78.43
CA ALA A 1007 5.16 13.55 -78.95
C ALA A 1007 5.78 12.29 -79.59
N MET A 1008 5.10 11.16 -79.46
CA MET A 1008 5.41 9.90 -80.12
C MET A 1008 4.11 9.19 -80.55
N LEU A 1009 4.12 8.55 -81.71
CA LEU A 1009 3.00 7.73 -82.17
C LEU A 1009 3.04 6.38 -81.44
N VAL A 1010 1.93 5.96 -80.84
CA VAL A 1010 1.82 4.69 -80.12
C VAL A 1010 1.03 3.66 -80.94
N ALA A 1011 0.00 4.11 -81.64
CA ALA A 1011 -0.76 3.31 -82.61
C ALA A 1011 -1.38 4.24 -83.67
N PRO A 1012 -1.90 3.74 -84.80
CA PRO A 1012 -2.64 4.56 -85.76
C PRO A 1012 -3.77 5.34 -85.08
N GLY A 1013 -3.72 6.68 -85.16
CA GLY A 1013 -4.67 7.58 -84.49
C GLY A 1013 -4.48 7.74 -82.97
N THR A 1014 -3.40 7.22 -82.37
CA THR A 1014 -3.10 7.33 -80.94
C THR A 1014 -1.67 7.84 -80.71
N ALA A 1015 -1.53 8.95 -80.00
CA ALA A 1015 -0.24 9.59 -79.73
C ALA A 1015 -0.04 9.88 -78.23
N LEU A 1016 1.17 9.62 -77.74
CA LEU A 1016 1.60 9.93 -76.38
C LEU A 1016 2.50 11.16 -76.41
N THR A 1017 2.23 12.16 -75.58
CA THR A 1017 3.11 13.32 -75.36
C THR A 1017 3.71 13.24 -73.97
N LEU A 1018 5.02 12.97 -73.88
CA LEU A 1018 5.76 13.06 -72.62
C LEU A 1018 6.18 14.51 -72.37
N ARG A 1019 6.18 14.94 -71.09
CA ARG A 1019 6.42 16.32 -70.69
C ARG A 1019 7.26 16.46 -69.44
N GLY A 1020 8.03 17.54 -69.40
CA GLY A 1020 8.73 18.03 -68.20
C GLY A 1020 8.59 19.55 -68.05
N ARG A 1021 8.79 20.04 -66.82
CA ARG A 1021 8.93 21.47 -66.49
C ARG A 1021 10.06 21.61 -65.48
N LEU A 1022 10.92 22.59 -65.69
CA LEU A 1022 11.89 23.07 -64.72
C LEU A 1022 11.74 24.59 -64.63
N ALA A 1023 11.48 25.12 -63.44
CA ALA A 1023 11.32 26.54 -63.21
C ALA A 1023 11.85 26.96 -61.84
N PHE A 1024 12.22 28.23 -61.74
CA PHE A 1024 12.46 28.93 -60.49
C PHE A 1024 11.28 29.86 -60.20
N ALA A 1025 10.83 29.89 -58.94
CA ALA A 1025 9.81 30.78 -58.44
C ALA A 1025 10.32 31.58 -57.24
N HIS A 1026 9.96 32.86 -57.21
CA HIS A 1026 10.16 33.75 -56.06
C HIS A 1026 8.80 34.29 -55.58
N ASP A 1027 8.53 34.11 -54.29
CA ASP A 1027 7.23 34.33 -53.66
C ASP A 1027 7.29 35.46 -52.63
N TRP A 1028 6.65 36.58 -52.94
CA TRP A 1028 6.33 37.66 -52.00
C TRP A 1028 5.11 37.27 -51.14
N VAL A 1029 5.24 36.16 -50.43
CA VAL A 1029 4.21 35.60 -49.53
C VAL A 1029 4.19 36.34 -48.18
N SER A 1030 2.98 36.59 -47.69
CA SER A 1030 2.74 37.15 -46.35
C SER A 1030 3.03 36.10 -45.28
N ASP A 1031 3.89 36.43 -44.32
CA ASP A 1031 4.23 35.53 -43.22
C ASP A 1031 2.97 35.15 -42.41
N PRO A 1032 2.83 33.89 -41.95
CA PRO A 1032 1.59 33.34 -41.37
C PRO A 1032 1.40 33.76 -39.90
N ALA A 1033 1.35 35.06 -39.64
CA ALA A 1033 1.10 35.64 -38.32
C ALA A 1033 -0.38 36.03 -38.12
N LEU A 1034 -0.91 35.80 -36.92
CA LEU A 1034 -2.27 36.16 -36.49
C LEU A 1034 -2.24 36.93 -35.17
N SER A 1035 -3.13 37.91 -35.03
CA SER A 1035 -3.45 38.51 -33.73
C SER A 1035 -4.57 37.73 -33.07
N ALA A 1036 -4.29 37.20 -31.88
CA ALA A 1036 -5.20 36.45 -31.04
C ALA A 1036 -5.42 37.16 -29.70
N VAL A 1037 -6.55 36.89 -29.04
CA VAL A 1037 -6.87 37.39 -27.68
C VAL A 1037 -7.65 36.31 -26.93
N PHE A 1038 -7.34 36.10 -25.64
CA PHE A 1038 -8.12 35.19 -24.80
C PHE A 1038 -9.51 35.78 -24.52
N GLN A 1039 -10.57 35.03 -24.80
CA GLN A 1039 -11.96 35.52 -24.64
C GLN A 1039 -12.29 35.83 -23.17
N THR A 1040 -11.66 35.12 -22.25
CA THR A 1040 -11.72 35.27 -20.79
C THR A 1040 -10.82 36.38 -20.24
N LEU A 1041 -9.87 36.89 -21.04
CA LEU A 1041 -8.98 38.00 -20.73
C LEU A 1041 -8.93 38.97 -21.94
N PRO A 1042 -10.01 39.72 -22.24
CA PRO A 1042 -10.16 40.45 -23.50
C PRO A 1042 -9.18 41.63 -23.71
N THR A 1043 -8.39 41.99 -22.70
CA THR A 1043 -7.26 42.93 -22.82
C THR A 1043 -5.93 42.25 -23.19
N ALA A 1044 -5.88 40.92 -23.14
CA ALA A 1044 -4.68 40.12 -23.32
C ALA A 1044 -4.53 39.65 -24.78
N SER A 1045 -4.25 40.59 -25.68
CA SER A 1045 -3.99 40.30 -27.09
C SER A 1045 -2.49 40.12 -27.39
N PHE A 1046 -2.18 39.16 -28.26
CA PHE A 1046 -0.83 38.78 -28.63
C PHE A 1046 -0.75 38.35 -30.11
N VAL A 1047 0.48 38.13 -30.60
CA VAL A 1047 0.71 37.61 -31.97
C VAL A 1047 1.19 36.16 -31.89
N VAL A 1048 0.58 35.28 -32.67
CA VAL A 1048 1.05 33.92 -32.92
C VAL A 1048 1.52 33.79 -34.36
N ASN A 1049 2.66 33.11 -34.55
CA ASN A 1049 3.34 32.96 -35.84
C ASN A 1049 3.40 31.48 -36.22
N GLY A 1050 2.92 31.13 -37.41
CA GLY A 1050 3.08 29.78 -37.96
C GLY A 1050 4.43 29.55 -38.64
N ALA A 1051 4.63 28.35 -39.19
CA ALA A 1051 5.80 28.03 -40.01
C ALA A 1051 5.76 28.81 -41.35
N ALA A 1052 6.68 29.77 -41.53
CA ALA A 1052 6.74 30.59 -42.74
C ALA A 1052 7.17 29.76 -43.97
N PRO A 1053 6.45 29.83 -45.10
CA PRO A 1053 6.90 29.22 -46.36
C PRO A 1053 8.22 29.84 -46.85
N ALA A 1054 9.06 29.04 -47.49
CA ALA A 1054 10.25 29.54 -48.17
C ALA A 1054 9.87 30.42 -49.38
N LYS A 1055 10.62 31.50 -49.58
CA LYS A 1055 10.35 32.51 -50.62
C LYS A 1055 10.98 32.16 -51.97
N ASP A 1056 12.03 31.35 -51.99
CA ASP A 1056 12.72 30.90 -53.20
C ASP A 1056 12.51 29.39 -53.39
N THR A 1057 11.90 28.99 -54.51
CA THR A 1057 11.45 27.61 -54.73
C THR A 1057 11.82 27.09 -56.12
N ALA A 1058 12.41 25.89 -56.17
CA ALA A 1058 12.61 25.13 -57.41
C ALA A 1058 11.35 24.31 -57.73
N LEU A 1059 10.78 24.51 -58.91
CA LEU A 1059 9.58 23.82 -59.39
C LEU A 1059 9.94 22.80 -60.48
N VAL A 1060 9.53 21.56 -60.26
CA VAL A 1060 9.75 20.43 -61.18
C VAL A 1060 8.40 19.79 -61.49
N SER A 1061 8.06 19.60 -62.76
CA SER A 1061 6.90 18.79 -63.16
C SER A 1061 7.30 17.69 -64.13
N THR A 1062 6.59 16.57 -64.07
CA THR A 1062 6.58 15.50 -65.07
C THR A 1062 5.15 15.17 -65.46
N GLY A 1063 4.91 14.74 -66.69
CA GLY A 1063 3.56 14.38 -67.13
C GLY A 1063 3.49 13.68 -68.48
N ALA A 1064 2.31 13.13 -68.76
CA ALA A 1064 2.01 12.38 -69.96
C ALA A 1064 0.56 12.64 -70.42
N ASP A 1065 0.37 12.95 -71.70
CA ASP A 1065 -0.95 12.96 -72.36
C ASP A 1065 -1.04 11.82 -73.38
N LEU A 1066 -2.09 11.01 -73.29
CA LEU A 1066 -2.48 10.04 -74.31
C LEU A 1066 -3.68 10.57 -75.10
N HIS A 1067 -3.45 10.93 -76.36
CA HIS A 1067 -4.49 11.34 -77.31
C HIS A 1067 -5.04 10.13 -78.06
N LEU A 1068 -6.37 10.01 -78.15
CA LEU A 1068 -7.07 8.91 -78.80
C LEU A 1068 -7.87 9.39 -80.02
N ALA A 1069 -8.07 8.51 -81.00
CA ALA A 1069 -8.64 8.79 -82.33
C ALA A 1069 -10.09 9.33 -82.39
N ARG A 1070 -10.71 9.66 -81.25
CA ARG A 1070 -12.08 10.17 -81.12
C ARG A 1070 -12.18 11.45 -80.29
N GLY A 1071 -11.15 12.30 -80.31
CA GLY A 1071 -11.14 13.57 -79.59
C GLY A 1071 -11.00 13.44 -78.06
N ILE A 1072 -10.74 12.23 -77.55
CA ILE A 1072 -10.49 11.96 -76.13
C ILE A 1072 -9.00 12.16 -75.84
N THR A 1073 -8.67 12.78 -74.71
CA THR A 1073 -7.33 12.84 -74.14
C THR A 1073 -7.36 12.44 -72.67
N LEU A 1074 -6.42 11.58 -72.28
CA LEU A 1074 -6.14 11.24 -70.88
C LEU A 1074 -4.80 11.88 -70.51
N SER A 1075 -4.76 12.65 -69.43
CA SER A 1075 -3.56 13.32 -68.92
C SER A 1075 -3.25 12.88 -67.49
N ALA A 1076 -1.97 12.68 -67.19
CA ALA A 1076 -1.45 12.55 -65.83
C ALA A 1076 -0.27 13.51 -65.65
N LYS A 1077 -0.25 14.22 -64.52
CA LYS A 1077 0.76 15.24 -64.17
C LYS A 1077 1.14 15.10 -62.70
N PHE A 1078 2.43 15.24 -62.41
CA PHE A 1078 2.98 15.31 -61.07
C PHE A 1078 3.87 16.55 -60.98
N ASP A 1079 3.70 17.33 -59.92
CA ASP A 1079 4.52 18.51 -59.61
C ASP A 1079 5.19 18.32 -58.24
N GLY A 1080 6.46 18.66 -58.17
CA GLY A 1080 7.22 18.83 -56.95
C GLY A 1080 7.70 20.28 -56.82
N ALA A 1081 7.55 20.85 -55.64
CA ALA A 1081 8.10 22.16 -55.28
C ALA A 1081 9.09 21.97 -54.13
N PHE A 1082 10.32 22.46 -54.30
CA PHE A 1082 11.44 22.20 -53.40
C PHE A 1082 12.14 23.50 -52.99
N ALA A 1083 12.22 23.71 -51.68
CA ALA A 1083 12.95 24.80 -51.05
C ALA A 1083 13.53 24.34 -49.71
N ASP A 1084 14.40 25.14 -49.11
CA ASP A 1084 15.11 24.84 -47.84
C ASP A 1084 14.15 24.43 -46.70
N ARG A 1085 13.00 25.11 -46.60
CA ARG A 1085 12.02 24.92 -45.52
C ARG A 1085 10.64 24.46 -45.98
N THR A 1086 10.43 24.25 -47.28
CA THR A 1086 9.13 23.88 -47.84
C THR A 1086 9.29 22.83 -48.92
N GLN A 1087 8.51 21.75 -48.82
CA GLN A 1087 8.42 20.72 -49.86
C GLN A 1087 6.95 20.44 -50.15
N THR A 1088 6.55 20.45 -51.42
CA THR A 1088 5.19 20.05 -51.81
C THR A 1088 5.21 19.05 -52.97
N TYR A 1089 4.25 18.13 -52.95
CA TYR A 1089 4.08 17.06 -53.93
C TYR A 1089 2.61 17.00 -54.32
N THR A 1090 2.29 17.20 -55.60
CA THR A 1090 0.90 17.24 -56.08
C THR A 1090 0.70 16.43 -57.35
N GLY A 1091 -0.36 15.64 -57.39
CA GLY A 1091 -0.76 14.84 -58.55
C GLY A 1091 -2.09 15.30 -59.13
N THR A 1092 -2.19 15.31 -60.46
CA THR A 1092 -3.38 15.71 -61.21
C THR A 1092 -3.64 14.72 -62.34
N GLY A 1093 -4.86 14.18 -62.41
CA GLY A 1093 -5.34 13.36 -63.52
C GLY A 1093 -6.49 14.08 -64.24
N THR A 1094 -6.51 14.10 -65.56
CA THR A 1094 -7.52 14.82 -66.35
C THR A 1094 -8.02 13.99 -67.53
N LEU A 1095 -9.33 13.93 -67.71
CA LEU A 1095 -10.01 13.42 -68.89
C LEU A 1095 -10.56 14.62 -69.68
N ARG A 1096 -10.30 14.68 -70.98
CA ARG A 1096 -10.86 15.70 -71.90
C ARG A 1096 -11.52 15.04 -73.10
N TYR A 1097 -12.62 15.63 -73.57
CA TYR A 1097 -13.32 15.28 -74.82
C TYR A 1097 -13.62 16.54 -75.63
N ARG A 1098 -13.40 16.50 -76.95
CA ARG A 1098 -13.52 17.65 -77.86
C ARG A 1098 -14.37 17.34 -79.09
N TRP A 1099 -15.30 18.26 -79.43
CA TRP A 1099 -16.28 18.13 -80.53
C TRP A 1099 -16.63 19.47 -81.20
#